data_AF-A0A431MF36-F1
#
_entry.id   AF-A0A431MF36-F1
#
_cell.length_a   1.000
_cell.length_b   1.000
_cell.length_c   1.000
_cell.angle_alpha   90.00
_cell.angle_beta   90.00
_cell.angle_gamma   90.00
#
_symmetry.space_group_name_H-M   'P 1'
#
loop_
_entity.id
_entity.type
_entity.pdbx_description
1 polymer ?
#
loop_
_entity_poly.entity_id
_entity_poly.type
_entity_poly.pdbx_seq_one_letter_code
_entity_poly.pdbx_strand_id
1 'polypeptide(L)'
;MLDRNEHLFTFAIIGDTHVKPESGDQSAPWKVNELATGRARWISREIARYNPRFVIHLGDLVHPVPELPTFDEAVSLTKQVFKAHHNALHVLPGNHDIGDKPNRMLPAKSVRNEWIKIHEKNFGPSWSSFDTDDTRMILINNPVLNSGSPIEREQREWLEATLASAGGKRIFVFMHYPLFLLSPSEAGNYDNIDEPARSDFLDLIKRHGVEAVFAGHVHNIFYHRIKDTEFYVMPATSFVRQDFSEMFRIEAAAENGRNDAEKLGFALVDVYKNGHVVHYLRSYGQMAAADTLGEVPESRNSVVQLPHPKKPGGTPFGVFLRHPWTEIVTLPHNGPMDEFQRKQARNDYPLAAMWRLGVRHARIPLADLTDDATRQRMADLVAIGHRFTVFGFDLPQGDARAIVLANSALIDRYEVVLPRDAIMEKAAELESFRRDLGRPVLLSPVATSADEIKVGSKIELFVAHGFRPADVETIDALLKQDPLRGVDGFVFRLDQTDDLASTVEGLSRWSRASGRKVDCHLRLAANNPARNATSETDVLARVTELFALGLGYPELGFVVDTFMDIDRGYFVRSGLIDRRCNLTMAGHAVEAMSAHLGAVAGPWSVSVTADGDERVLELEGPSQSALVVGGDIRRAASKMKAFLNKAGADARCRAIALGTPWVIEPHNGIVLNASECSISGLSGPVLVMTEKRA
;
A
#
# COMPACT_ATOMS: atom_id res chain seq x y z
N MET A 1 12.28 -9.77 8.84
CA MET A 1 11.34 -8.78 9.40
C MET A 1 12.15 -7.76 10.17
N LEU A 2 11.79 -6.48 10.07
CA LEU A 2 12.54 -5.36 10.64
C LEU A 2 12.03 -5.02 12.04
N ASP A 3 12.84 -5.24 13.08
CA ASP A 3 12.44 -4.96 14.47
C ASP A 3 12.33 -3.45 14.71
N ARG A 4 11.25 -3.04 15.39
CA ARG A 4 11.03 -1.64 15.79
C ARG A 4 12.12 -1.10 16.71
N ASN A 5 12.72 -1.96 17.54
CA ASN A 5 13.83 -1.57 18.40
C ASN A 5 15.14 -1.31 17.63
N GLU A 6 15.20 -1.71 16.35
CA GLU A 6 16.33 -1.46 15.45
C GLU A 6 16.09 -0.28 14.51
N HIS A 7 15.06 0.54 14.75
CA HIS A 7 14.84 1.79 14.00
C HIS A 7 15.98 2.77 14.29
N LEU A 8 16.56 3.33 13.22
CA LEU A 8 17.66 4.29 13.30
C LEU A 8 17.13 5.71 13.11
N PHE A 9 16.38 5.94 12.03
CA PHE A 9 15.80 7.23 11.70
C PHE A 9 14.72 7.13 10.64
N THR A 10 13.98 8.22 10.48
CA THR A 10 13.00 8.40 9.41
C THR A 10 13.40 9.63 8.60
N PHE A 11 13.31 9.56 7.28
CA PHE A 11 13.44 10.70 6.38
C PHE A 11 12.22 10.82 5.46
N ALA A 12 11.99 12.01 4.91
CA ALA A 12 10.89 12.24 3.97
C ALA A 12 11.41 12.33 2.54
N ILE A 13 10.60 11.90 1.58
CA ILE A 13 10.84 12.06 0.15
C ILE A 13 9.66 12.79 -0.48
N ILE A 14 9.96 13.84 -1.22
CA ILE A 14 9.04 14.59 -2.07
C ILE A 14 9.61 14.72 -3.48
N GLY A 15 8.78 15.06 -4.44
CA GLY A 15 9.18 15.30 -5.82
C GLY A 15 8.05 15.96 -6.59
N ASP A 16 8.39 16.53 -7.74
CA ASP A 16 7.42 17.01 -8.73
C ASP A 16 6.43 18.00 -8.10
N THR A 17 6.96 18.95 -7.32
CA THR A 17 6.16 19.97 -6.63
C THR A 17 5.66 21.04 -7.58
N HIS A 18 6.40 21.28 -8.68
CA HIS A 18 6.04 22.18 -9.77
C HIS A 18 5.47 23.51 -9.25
N VAL A 19 6.18 24.13 -8.29
CA VAL A 19 5.78 25.43 -7.77
C VAL A 19 5.69 26.42 -8.92
N LYS A 20 4.56 27.11 -8.99
CA LYS A 20 4.18 27.99 -10.09
C LYS A 20 3.81 29.36 -9.52
N PRO A 21 4.22 30.47 -10.15
CA PRO A 21 3.75 31.80 -9.76
C PRO A 21 2.21 31.86 -9.76
N GLU A 22 1.66 32.53 -8.76
CA GLU A 22 0.21 32.60 -8.54
C GLU A 22 -0.51 33.51 -9.55
N SER A 23 0.25 34.34 -10.27
CA SER A 23 -0.28 35.19 -11.34
C SER A 23 0.74 35.31 -12.48
N GLY A 24 0.27 35.65 -13.68
CA GLY A 24 1.14 35.96 -14.84
C GLY A 24 1.80 34.76 -15.54
N ASP A 25 1.89 33.59 -14.89
CA ASP A 25 2.48 32.41 -15.49
C ASP A 25 1.48 31.57 -16.30
N GLN A 26 1.80 31.36 -17.58
CA GLN A 26 1.03 30.55 -18.54
C GLN A 26 1.85 29.35 -19.07
N SER A 27 2.85 28.91 -18.30
CA SER A 27 3.75 27.82 -18.72
C SER A 27 3.05 26.46 -18.86
N ALA A 28 1.86 26.31 -18.25
CA ALA A 28 0.96 25.17 -18.43
C ALA A 28 -0.47 25.62 -18.78
N PRO A 29 -1.13 24.98 -19.77
CA PRO A 29 -2.54 25.22 -20.08
C PRO A 29 -3.56 24.53 -19.14
N TRP A 30 -3.13 23.68 -18.20
CA TRP A 30 -4.04 22.88 -17.36
C TRP A 30 -4.36 23.57 -16.02
N LYS A 31 -5.61 23.47 -15.57
CA LYS A 31 -6.07 24.15 -14.34
C LYS A 31 -5.43 23.55 -13.10
N VAL A 32 -5.16 22.25 -13.09
CA VAL A 32 -4.49 21.58 -11.96
C VAL A 32 -3.13 22.21 -11.63
N ASN A 33 -2.43 22.78 -12.61
CA ASN A 33 -1.14 23.43 -12.40
C ASN A 33 -1.27 24.72 -11.57
N GLU A 34 -2.45 25.36 -11.52
CA GLU A 34 -2.72 26.50 -10.63
C GLU A 34 -2.76 26.08 -9.14
N LEU A 35 -3.00 24.79 -8.86
CA LEU A 35 -3.09 24.25 -7.50
C LEU A 35 -1.71 23.88 -6.92
N ALA A 36 -0.67 23.80 -7.75
CA ALA A 36 0.63 23.22 -7.39
C ALA A 36 1.28 23.92 -6.20
N THR A 37 1.31 25.25 -6.17
CA THR A 37 1.89 26.04 -5.07
C THR A 37 1.12 25.84 -3.76
N GLY A 38 -0.21 25.84 -3.81
CA GLY A 38 -1.03 25.57 -2.62
C GLY A 38 -0.81 24.17 -2.05
N ARG A 39 -0.66 23.17 -2.93
CA ARG A 39 -0.33 21.78 -2.56
C ARG A 39 1.08 21.69 -1.96
N ALA A 40 2.07 22.33 -2.56
CA ALA A 40 3.44 22.34 -2.06
C ALA A 40 3.54 22.97 -0.65
N ARG A 41 2.79 24.05 -0.38
CA ARG A 41 2.69 24.64 0.97
C ARG A 41 2.11 23.66 1.98
N TRP A 42 1.03 22.97 1.61
CA TRP A 42 0.42 21.98 2.48
C TRP A 42 1.38 20.83 2.79
N ILE A 43 2.07 20.30 1.77
CA ILE A 43 3.07 19.23 1.91
C ILE A 43 4.22 19.67 2.83
N SER A 44 4.77 20.88 2.60
CA SER A 44 5.84 21.44 3.43
C SER A 44 5.42 21.49 4.90
N ARG A 45 4.21 21.97 5.18
CA ARG A 45 3.65 21.96 6.54
C ARG A 45 3.44 20.54 7.07
N GLU A 46 2.82 19.65 6.30
CA GLU A 46 2.47 18.31 6.74
C GLU A 46 3.70 17.45 7.05
N ILE A 47 4.79 17.57 6.27
CA ILE A 47 6.06 16.86 6.55
C ILE A 47 6.60 17.18 7.94
N ALA A 48 6.46 18.43 8.40
CA ALA A 48 6.93 18.85 9.71
C ALA A 48 6.25 18.07 10.85
N ARG A 49 5.02 17.56 10.67
CA ARG A 49 4.31 16.75 11.69
C ARG A 49 5.03 15.45 12.06
N TYR A 50 5.86 14.94 11.16
CA TYR A 50 6.54 13.65 11.32
C TYR A 50 7.98 13.79 11.79
N ASN A 51 8.47 15.02 11.97
CA ASN A 51 9.82 15.34 12.40
C ASN A 51 10.91 14.48 11.72
N PRO A 52 10.95 14.40 10.38
CA PRO A 52 11.95 13.62 9.68
C PRO A 52 13.35 14.19 9.92
N ARG A 53 14.37 13.33 9.92
CA ARG A 53 15.76 13.77 10.10
C ARG A 53 16.22 14.70 8.99
N PHE A 54 15.78 14.42 7.76
CA PHE A 54 15.98 15.25 6.58
C PHE A 54 14.90 14.96 5.54
N VAL A 55 14.83 15.82 4.52
CA VAL A 55 13.90 15.73 3.39
C VAL A 55 14.72 15.65 2.11
N ILE A 56 14.40 14.69 1.23
CA ILE A 56 14.94 14.62 -0.14
C ILE A 56 13.89 15.12 -1.12
N HIS A 57 14.23 16.09 -1.98
CA HIS A 57 13.41 16.52 -3.11
C HIS A 57 13.97 15.96 -4.41
N LEU A 58 13.20 15.11 -5.10
CA LEU A 58 13.59 14.37 -6.31
C LEU A 58 13.48 15.19 -7.61
N GLY A 59 13.67 16.51 -7.56
CA GLY A 59 13.54 17.38 -8.73
C GLY A 59 12.12 17.82 -9.09
N ASP A 60 12.04 18.63 -10.14
CA ASP A 60 10.85 19.34 -10.61
C ASP A 60 10.24 20.22 -9.52
N LEU A 61 11.10 21.08 -8.98
CA LEU A 61 10.75 22.02 -7.91
C LEU A 61 9.85 23.14 -8.42
N VAL A 62 10.12 23.61 -9.64
CA VAL A 62 9.38 24.69 -10.29
C VAL A 62 8.65 24.18 -11.52
N HIS A 63 7.54 24.82 -11.89
CA HIS A 63 6.83 24.48 -13.12
C HIS A 63 7.36 25.18 -14.37
N PRO A 64 7.54 26.52 -14.41
CA PRO A 64 8.14 27.14 -15.58
C PRO A 64 9.56 26.60 -15.77
N VAL A 65 9.97 26.40 -17.03
CA VAL A 65 11.35 26.03 -17.38
C VAL A 65 12.26 27.27 -17.38
N PRO A 66 13.61 27.11 -17.27
CA PRO A 66 14.56 28.23 -17.10
C PRO A 66 14.52 29.34 -18.15
N GLU A 67 13.92 29.08 -19.31
CA GLU A 67 13.81 30.04 -20.41
C GLU A 67 12.65 31.03 -20.24
N LEU A 68 11.71 30.74 -19.34
CA LEU A 68 10.52 31.54 -19.17
C LEU A 68 10.79 32.71 -18.19
N PRO A 69 10.23 33.91 -18.46
CA PRO A 69 10.43 35.08 -17.59
C PRO A 69 9.96 34.88 -16.14
N THR A 70 9.07 33.91 -15.91
CA THR A 70 8.46 33.57 -14.63
C THR A 70 9.29 32.59 -13.79
N PHE A 71 10.42 32.10 -14.32
CA PHE A 71 11.26 31.12 -13.64
C PHE A 71 11.84 31.62 -12.32
N ASP A 72 12.43 32.82 -12.29
CA ASP A 72 13.07 33.37 -11.09
C ASP A 72 12.06 33.63 -9.96
N GLU A 73 10.82 34.00 -10.32
CA GLU A 73 9.72 34.14 -9.36
C GLU A 73 9.34 32.77 -8.78
N ALA A 74 9.20 31.75 -9.62
CA ALA A 74 8.91 30.38 -9.19
C ALA A 74 9.99 29.87 -8.22
N VAL A 75 11.27 30.06 -8.55
CA VAL A 75 12.41 29.70 -7.69
C VAL A 75 12.33 30.41 -6.34
N SER A 76 12.05 31.72 -6.35
CA SER A 76 11.90 32.51 -5.13
C SER A 76 10.75 32.00 -4.26
N LEU A 77 9.64 31.63 -4.88
CA LEU A 77 8.47 31.08 -4.21
C LEU A 77 8.74 29.68 -3.63
N THR A 78 9.42 28.79 -4.36
CA THR A 78 9.84 27.48 -3.85
C THR A 78 10.67 27.60 -2.59
N LYS A 79 11.64 28.54 -2.57
CA LYS A 79 12.48 28.78 -1.38
C LYS A 79 11.66 29.27 -0.19
N GLN A 80 10.58 30.03 -0.42
CA GLN A 80 9.65 30.44 0.63
C GLN A 80 8.83 29.25 1.16
N VAL A 81 8.29 28.42 0.27
CA VAL A 81 7.48 27.23 0.61
C VAL A 81 8.26 26.28 1.53
N PHE A 82 9.53 26.03 1.22
CA PHE A 82 10.37 25.08 1.97
C PHE A 82 11.31 25.74 2.99
N LYS A 83 11.09 27.02 3.32
CA LYS A 83 11.95 27.76 4.26
C LYS A 83 12.07 27.08 5.63
N ALA A 84 11.01 26.44 6.12
CA ALA A 84 11.04 25.73 7.40
C ALA A 84 12.02 24.54 7.40
N HIS A 85 12.27 23.95 6.23
CA HIS A 85 13.11 22.76 6.05
C HIS A 85 14.51 23.06 5.52
N HIS A 86 14.88 24.33 5.31
CA HIS A 86 16.09 24.72 4.56
C HIS A 86 17.40 24.08 5.04
N ASN A 87 17.55 23.82 6.35
CA ASN A 87 18.76 23.19 6.90
C ASN A 87 18.78 21.65 6.80
N ALA A 88 17.67 21.05 6.40
CA ALA A 88 17.47 19.61 6.34
C ALA A 88 16.94 19.14 4.96
N LEU A 89 16.85 20.05 3.99
CA LEU A 89 16.38 19.77 2.64
C LEU A 89 17.57 19.51 1.72
N HIS A 90 17.61 18.32 1.14
CA HIS A 90 18.55 17.96 0.08
C HIS A 90 17.81 17.86 -1.24
N VAL A 91 18.34 18.50 -2.27
CA VAL A 91 17.66 18.67 -3.54
C VAL A 91 18.52 18.08 -4.65
N LEU A 92 17.89 17.39 -5.60
CA LEU A 92 18.44 17.12 -6.91
C LEU A 92 17.55 17.78 -7.98
N PRO A 93 18.09 18.12 -9.16
CA PRO A 93 17.30 18.74 -10.22
C PRO A 93 16.48 17.72 -11.02
N GLY A 94 15.29 18.14 -11.43
CA GLY A 94 14.48 17.50 -12.45
C GLY A 94 14.54 18.23 -13.80
N ASN A 95 13.78 17.75 -14.77
CA ASN A 95 13.84 18.28 -16.13
C ASN A 95 13.20 19.68 -16.25
N HIS A 96 12.23 20.01 -15.42
CA HIS A 96 11.71 21.38 -15.34
C HIS A 96 12.72 22.36 -14.73
N ASP A 97 13.67 21.88 -13.92
CA ASP A 97 14.67 22.73 -13.27
C ASP A 97 15.88 23.01 -14.18
N ILE A 98 16.32 22.01 -14.96
CA ILE A 98 17.57 22.10 -15.74
C ILE A 98 17.49 21.63 -17.19
N GLY A 99 16.32 21.22 -17.69
CA GLY A 99 16.09 20.72 -19.05
C GLY A 99 16.00 19.20 -19.15
N ASP A 100 15.41 18.72 -20.25
CA ASP A 100 15.17 17.30 -20.50
C ASP A 100 16.46 16.49 -20.67
N LYS A 101 16.39 15.18 -20.39
CA LYS A 101 17.47 14.26 -20.75
C LYS A 101 17.76 14.30 -22.27
N PRO A 102 19.01 14.04 -22.70
CA PRO A 102 19.39 13.98 -24.11
C PRO A 102 18.56 12.95 -24.91
N ASN A 103 17.51 13.42 -25.56
CA ASN A 103 16.73 12.63 -26.51
C ASN A 103 15.98 13.59 -27.45
N ARG A 104 16.18 13.40 -28.76
CA ARG A 104 15.67 14.32 -29.80
C ARG A 104 14.16 14.27 -30.00
N MET A 105 13.49 13.31 -29.37
CA MET A 105 12.03 13.11 -29.46
C MET A 105 11.28 13.74 -28.28
N LEU A 106 11.98 14.30 -27.28
CA LEU A 106 11.33 14.91 -26.11
C LEU A 106 10.89 16.34 -26.40
N PRO A 107 9.81 16.81 -25.77
CA PRO A 107 9.16 18.07 -26.14
C PRO A 107 9.92 19.31 -25.66
N ALA A 108 10.71 19.22 -24.57
CA ALA A 108 11.45 20.35 -24.04
C ALA A 108 12.92 20.33 -24.49
N LYS A 109 13.61 21.46 -24.28
CA LYS A 109 15.02 21.56 -24.58
C LYS A 109 15.82 20.69 -23.63
N SER A 110 16.84 20.03 -24.20
CA SER A 110 17.76 19.22 -23.40
C SER A 110 18.53 20.05 -22.39
N VAL A 111 18.97 19.37 -21.34
CA VAL A 111 19.75 19.89 -20.22
C VAL A 111 20.93 20.78 -20.64
N ARG A 112 21.16 21.86 -19.87
CA ARG A 112 22.19 22.87 -20.18
C ARG A 112 23.02 23.30 -18.97
N ASN A 113 24.31 23.59 -19.23
CA ASN A 113 25.24 24.02 -18.19
C ASN A 113 24.82 25.34 -17.51
N GLU A 114 24.25 26.30 -18.25
CA GLU A 114 23.74 27.54 -17.68
C GLU A 114 22.57 27.32 -16.71
N TRP A 115 21.68 26.37 -17.01
CA TRP A 115 20.52 26.06 -16.16
C TRP A 115 20.93 25.27 -14.92
N ILE A 116 21.89 24.35 -15.06
CA ILE A 116 22.51 23.69 -13.91
C ILE A 116 23.12 24.71 -12.95
N LYS A 117 23.84 25.72 -13.45
CA LYS A 117 24.38 26.80 -12.61
C LYS A 117 23.31 27.61 -11.90
N ILE A 118 22.16 27.84 -12.54
CA ILE A 118 21.02 28.53 -11.91
C ILE A 118 20.45 27.67 -10.77
N HIS A 119 20.27 26.37 -11.01
CA HIS A 119 19.85 25.43 -9.97
C HIS A 119 20.86 25.43 -8.80
N GLU A 120 22.14 25.27 -9.09
CA GLU A 120 23.19 25.16 -8.06
C GLU A 120 23.33 26.41 -7.20
N LYS A 121 23.16 27.59 -7.81
CA LYS A 121 23.11 28.86 -7.11
C LYS A 121 21.95 28.94 -6.10
N ASN A 122 20.82 28.31 -6.40
CA ASN A 122 19.59 28.47 -5.64
C ASN A 122 19.31 27.36 -4.63
N PHE A 123 19.70 26.12 -4.95
CA PHE A 123 19.34 24.90 -4.21
C PHE A 123 20.55 24.06 -3.77
N GLY A 124 21.78 24.45 -4.16
CA GLY A 124 23.00 23.70 -3.86
C GLY A 124 23.42 22.72 -4.96
N PRO A 125 24.51 21.96 -4.77
CA PRO A 125 25.10 21.11 -5.80
C PRO A 125 24.09 20.19 -6.50
N SER A 126 24.18 20.05 -7.82
CA SER A 126 23.21 19.25 -8.60
C SER A 126 23.33 17.74 -8.37
N TRP A 127 24.44 17.28 -7.80
CA TRP A 127 24.60 15.97 -7.16
C TRP A 127 25.38 16.11 -5.87
N SER A 128 25.14 15.22 -4.92
CA SER A 128 25.83 15.25 -3.63
C SER A 128 25.73 13.89 -2.92
N SER A 129 26.51 13.72 -1.87
CA SER A 129 26.36 12.60 -0.96
C SER A 129 26.62 13.03 0.47
N PHE A 130 25.97 12.37 1.40
CA PHE A 130 26.24 12.51 2.83
C PHE A 130 26.02 11.18 3.55
N ASP A 131 26.74 11.00 4.64
CA ASP A 131 26.60 9.84 5.51
C ASP A 131 25.71 10.20 6.71
N THR A 132 24.85 9.27 7.13
CA THR A 132 24.04 9.39 8.34
C THR A 132 23.86 7.99 8.95
N ASP A 133 24.19 7.86 10.24
CA ASP A 133 24.39 6.55 10.89
C ASP A 133 25.29 5.62 10.05
N ASP A 134 24.81 4.42 9.72
CA ASP A 134 25.48 3.40 8.91
C ASP A 134 25.12 3.47 7.42
N THR A 135 24.52 4.58 6.99
CA THR A 135 24.01 4.73 5.63
C THR A 135 24.73 5.83 4.86
N ARG A 136 24.82 5.66 3.54
CA ARG A 136 25.28 6.66 2.58
C ARG A 136 24.13 7.04 1.66
N MET A 137 23.77 8.31 1.68
CA MET A 137 22.75 8.91 0.83
C MET A 137 23.44 9.53 -0.38
N ILE A 138 23.05 9.16 -1.60
CA ILE A 138 23.65 9.63 -2.85
C ILE A 138 22.55 10.22 -3.73
N LEU A 139 22.64 11.52 -4.01
CA LEU A 139 21.74 12.23 -4.92
C LEU A 139 22.49 12.44 -6.23
N ILE A 140 21.89 12.08 -7.35
CA ILE A 140 22.48 12.27 -8.68
C ILE A 140 21.65 13.22 -9.55
N ASN A 141 22.33 14.01 -10.36
CA ASN A 141 21.75 14.71 -11.50
C ASN A 141 21.66 13.71 -12.65
N ASN A 142 20.51 13.07 -12.85
CA ASN A 142 20.35 12.14 -13.96
C ASN A 142 19.74 12.70 -15.26
N PRO A 143 19.20 13.94 -15.33
CA PRO A 143 18.99 14.59 -16.62
C PRO A 143 20.25 14.71 -17.48
N VAL A 144 21.46 14.75 -16.90
CA VAL A 144 22.73 14.85 -17.68
C VAL A 144 23.23 13.53 -18.29
N LEU A 145 22.61 12.39 -18.00
CA LEU A 145 23.08 11.10 -18.54
C LEU A 145 22.91 11.03 -20.07
N ASN A 146 23.90 10.49 -20.76
CA ASN A 146 24.06 10.45 -22.23
C ASN A 146 24.24 11.83 -22.90
N SER A 147 24.61 12.89 -22.15
CA SER A 147 24.74 14.24 -22.72
C SER A 147 26.09 14.49 -23.39
N GLY A 148 27.11 13.70 -23.04
CA GLY A 148 28.50 13.92 -23.43
C GLY A 148 29.13 15.17 -22.78
N SER A 149 28.42 15.82 -21.87
CA SER A 149 28.87 17.05 -21.23
C SER A 149 30.05 16.80 -20.29
N PRO A 150 30.90 17.81 -20.02
CA PRO A 150 31.94 17.71 -18.98
C PRO A 150 31.36 17.35 -17.62
N ILE A 151 30.18 17.89 -17.30
CA ILE A 151 29.53 17.71 -16.02
C ILE A 151 29.07 16.26 -15.80
N GLU A 152 28.63 15.56 -16.85
CA GLU A 152 28.33 14.13 -16.80
C GLU A 152 29.56 13.29 -16.44
N ARG A 153 30.73 13.61 -17.03
CA ARG A 153 31.98 12.90 -16.73
C ARG A 153 32.44 13.15 -15.31
N GLU A 154 32.40 14.39 -14.85
CA GLU A 154 32.73 14.77 -13.48
C GLU A 154 31.83 14.04 -12.46
N GLN A 155 30.52 14.02 -12.70
CA GLN A 155 29.59 13.25 -11.87
C GLN A 155 29.90 11.75 -11.90
N ARG A 156 30.24 11.19 -13.07
CA ARG A 156 30.55 9.76 -13.20
C ARG A 156 31.76 9.36 -12.37
N GLU A 157 32.86 10.10 -12.49
CA GLU A 157 34.08 9.86 -11.71
C GLU A 157 33.82 10.00 -10.21
N TRP A 158 33.09 11.06 -9.82
CA TRP A 158 32.68 11.27 -8.44
C TRP A 158 31.81 10.13 -7.91
N LEU A 159 30.83 9.66 -8.69
CA LEU A 159 29.91 8.61 -8.26
C LEU A 159 30.64 7.28 -8.04
N GLU A 160 31.53 6.89 -8.94
CA GLU A 160 32.33 5.67 -8.79
C GLU A 160 33.19 5.72 -7.52
N ALA A 161 33.86 6.85 -7.26
CA ALA A 161 34.62 7.06 -6.04
C ALA A 161 33.74 7.05 -4.78
N THR A 162 32.55 7.64 -4.86
CA THR A 162 31.58 7.71 -3.74
C THR A 162 31.01 6.34 -3.41
N LEU A 163 30.72 5.52 -4.42
CA LEU A 163 30.27 4.14 -4.23
C LEU A 163 31.39 3.24 -3.68
N ALA A 164 32.62 3.37 -4.22
CA ALA A 164 33.77 2.60 -3.76
C ALA A 164 34.18 2.92 -2.32
N SER A 165 34.03 4.17 -1.90
CA SER A 165 34.38 4.64 -0.55
C SER A 165 33.26 4.45 0.49
N ALA A 166 32.15 3.77 0.16
CA ALA A 166 31.05 3.55 1.10
C ALA A 166 31.48 2.78 2.36
N GLY A 167 32.53 1.96 2.26
CA GLY A 167 33.19 1.36 3.43
C GLY A 167 32.27 0.46 4.27
N GLY A 168 31.38 -0.29 3.60
CA GLY A 168 30.41 -1.17 4.25
C GLY A 168 29.10 -0.50 4.68
N LYS A 169 28.95 0.82 4.48
CA LYS A 169 27.68 1.51 4.67
C LYS A 169 26.62 1.02 3.69
N ARG A 170 25.36 1.02 4.13
CA ARG A 170 24.20 0.74 3.27
C ARG A 170 23.92 1.94 2.38
N ILE A 171 23.70 1.72 1.09
CA ILE A 171 23.67 2.80 0.09
C ILE A 171 22.23 3.03 -0.38
N PHE A 172 21.82 4.29 -0.36
CA PHE A 172 20.56 4.77 -0.92
C PHE A 172 20.85 5.76 -2.04
N VAL A 173 20.22 5.57 -3.20
CA VAL A 173 20.43 6.43 -4.38
C VAL A 173 19.12 7.15 -4.72
N PHE A 174 19.20 8.44 -5.00
CA PHE A 174 18.08 9.31 -5.35
C PHE A 174 18.34 9.94 -6.71
N MET A 175 17.34 9.94 -7.57
CA MET A 175 17.41 10.48 -8.93
C MET A 175 16.06 11.07 -9.35
N HIS A 176 16.00 11.78 -10.48
CA HIS A 176 14.75 12.33 -10.99
C HIS A 176 14.05 11.32 -11.93
N TYR A 177 14.65 11.02 -13.08
CA TYR A 177 14.12 10.00 -14.00
C TYR A 177 14.34 8.59 -13.44
N PRO A 178 13.35 7.68 -13.43
CA PRO A 178 13.65 6.29 -13.15
C PRO A 178 14.53 5.66 -14.24
N LEU A 179 15.30 4.64 -13.88
CA LEU A 179 16.09 3.90 -14.87
C LEU A 179 15.20 3.12 -15.84
N PHE A 180 14.05 2.63 -15.36
CA PHE A 180 13.03 1.90 -16.13
C PHE A 180 11.69 1.94 -15.38
N LEU A 181 10.58 1.69 -16.09
CA LEU A 181 9.22 1.66 -15.56
C LEU A 181 8.62 0.26 -15.45
N LEU A 182 8.92 -0.62 -16.41
CA LEU A 182 8.39 -1.98 -16.48
C LEU A 182 9.51 -3.02 -16.40
N SER A 183 10.57 -2.86 -17.20
CA SER A 183 11.67 -3.82 -17.28
C SER A 183 13.01 -3.14 -17.56
N PRO A 184 14.13 -3.61 -17.00
CA PRO A 184 15.47 -3.10 -17.31
C PRO A 184 15.79 -3.03 -18.81
N SER A 185 15.26 -3.97 -19.60
CA SER A 185 15.49 -4.08 -21.04
C SER A 185 14.43 -3.38 -21.90
N GLU A 186 13.57 -2.54 -21.32
CA GLU A 186 12.53 -1.84 -22.08
C GLU A 186 13.10 -0.81 -23.06
N ALA A 187 12.30 -0.33 -24.01
CA ALA A 187 12.75 0.74 -24.90
C ALA A 187 12.94 2.06 -24.14
N GLY A 188 13.86 2.89 -24.62
CA GLY A 188 13.99 4.28 -24.20
C GLY A 188 12.71 5.07 -24.47
N ASN A 189 12.21 5.81 -23.48
CA ASN A 189 11.00 6.62 -23.57
C ASN A 189 11.16 7.93 -22.79
N TYR A 190 10.14 8.79 -22.75
CA TYR A 190 10.22 10.05 -22.02
C TYR A 190 10.44 9.85 -20.51
N ASP A 191 9.90 8.76 -19.94
CA ASP A 191 9.87 8.51 -18.51
C ASP A 191 11.08 7.73 -17.98
N ASN A 192 11.98 7.22 -18.83
CA ASN A 192 13.11 6.41 -18.39
C ASN A 192 14.47 6.89 -18.95
N ILE A 193 15.57 6.43 -18.36
CA ILE A 193 16.93 6.70 -18.87
C ILE A 193 17.21 5.84 -20.09
N ASP A 194 17.78 6.41 -21.15
CA ASP A 194 18.12 5.70 -22.39
C ASP A 194 19.46 4.93 -22.28
N GLU A 195 19.66 3.93 -23.13
CA GLU A 195 20.97 3.26 -23.26
C GLU A 195 22.02 4.19 -23.90
N PRO A 196 23.33 4.05 -23.55
CA PRO A 196 23.94 3.03 -22.69
C PRO A 196 23.88 3.34 -21.18
N ALA A 197 23.56 4.57 -20.78
CA ALA A 197 23.61 4.98 -19.38
C ALA A 197 22.74 4.10 -18.46
N ARG A 198 21.60 3.60 -18.93
CA ARG A 198 20.74 2.73 -18.13
C ARG A 198 21.45 1.46 -17.69
N SER A 199 21.94 0.65 -18.63
CA SER A 199 22.61 -0.61 -18.30
C SER A 199 23.87 -0.37 -17.46
N ASP A 200 24.65 0.65 -17.81
CA ASP A 200 25.85 1.02 -17.06
C ASP A 200 25.54 1.37 -15.59
N PHE A 201 24.45 2.11 -15.34
CA PHE A 201 24.06 2.53 -13.99
C PHE A 201 23.46 1.37 -13.19
N LEU A 202 22.65 0.52 -13.83
CA LEU A 202 22.15 -0.72 -13.21
C LEU A 202 23.31 -1.63 -12.76
N ASP A 203 24.39 -1.69 -13.53
CA ASP A 203 25.55 -2.48 -13.17
C ASP A 203 26.38 -1.85 -12.04
N LEU A 204 26.45 -0.52 -11.93
CA LEU A 204 26.98 0.14 -10.73
C LEU A 204 26.16 -0.20 -9.48
N ILE A 205 24.83 -0.09 -9.56
CA ILE A 205 23.91 -0.40 -8.46
C ILE A 205 24.13 -1.85 -7.98
N LYS A 206 24.17 -2.81 -8.91
CA LYS A 206 24.40 -4.23 -8.59
C LYS A 206 25.78 -4.46 -7.99
N ARG A 207 26.84 -3.86 -8.55
CA ARG A 207 28.22 -4.06 -8.09
C ARG A 207 28.45 -3.59 -6.65
N HIS A 208 27.80 -2.51 -6.26
CA HIS A 208 27.97 -1.91 -4.94
C HIS A 208 26.91 -2.30 -3.92
N GLY A 209 25.96 -3.18 -4.28
CA GLY A 209 24.93 -3.67 -3.35
C GLY A 209 24.04 -2.54 -2.82
N VAL A 210 23.62 -1.62 -3.68
CA VAL A 210 22.71 -0.52 -3.30
C VAL A 210 21.42 -1.11 -2.70
N GLU A 211 21.00 -0.58 -1.55
CA GLU A 211 19.83 -1.08 -0.84
C GLU A 211 18.53 -0.60 -1.51
N ALA A 212 18.44 0.69 -1.82
CA ALA A 212 17.27 1.27 -2.47
C ALA A 212 17.60 2.42 -3.43
N VAL A 213 16.76 2.54 -4.46
CA VAL A 213 16.79 3.60 -5.45
C VAL A 213 15.43 4.29 -5.51
N PHE A 214 15.41 5.62 -5.45
CA PHE A 214 14.20 6.44 -5.51
C PHE A 214 14.23 7.38 -6.71
N ALA A 215 13.10 7.47 -7.43
CA ALA A 215 12.91 8.34 -8.59
C ALA A 215 11.56 9.10 -8.52
N GLY A 216 11.46 10.24 -9.20
CA GLY A 216 10.25 11.06 -9.38
C GLY A 216 9.73 10.99 -10.81
N HIS A 217 9.41 12.14 -11.42
CA HIS A 217 9.16 12.37 -12.86
C HIS A 217 7.86 11.78 -13.43
N VAL A 218 7.49 10.57 -13.04
CA VAL A 218 6.36 9.83 -13.65
C VAL A 218 5.01 10.20 -13.02
N HIS A 219 5.05 10.81 -11.84
CA HIS A 219 3.89 11.21 -11.03
C HIS A 219 2.97 10.03 -10.64
N ASN A 220 3.52 8.82 -10.64
CA ASN A 220 2.81 7.57 -10.34
C ASN A 220 3.73 6.64 -9.53
N ILE A 221 3.12 5.73 -8.77
CA ILE A 221 3.87 4.78 -7.95
C ILE A 221 4.24 3.56 -8.79
N PHE A 222 5.53 3.22 -8.78
CA PHE A 222 6.05 1.95 -9.28
C PHE A 222 7.03 1.36 -8.28
N TYR A 223 7.01 0.04 -8.15
CA TYR A 223 7.94 -0.69 -7.29
C TYR A 223 8.53 -1.87 -8.04
N HIS A 224 9.86 -2.01 -8.01
CA HIS A 224 10.56 -3.16 -8.57
C HIS A 224 11.64 -3.65 -7.63
N ARG A 225 12.04 -4.92 -7.80
CA ARG A 225 13.20 -5.49 -7.12
C ARG A 225 14.12 -6.12 -8.14
N ILE A 226 15.42 -5.82 -8.04
CA ILE A 226 16.45 -6.53 -8.81
C ILE A 226 17.46 -7.06 -7.81
N LYS A 227 17.49 -8.39 -7.66
CA LYS A 227 18.24 -9.06 -6.58
C LYS A 227 17.86 -8.45 -5.24
N ASP A 228 18.80 -7.76 -4.58
CA ASP A 228 18.60 -7.18 -3.27
C ASP A 228 18.21 -5.70 -3.26
N THR A 229 18.30 -5.03 -4.41
CA THR A 229 17.97 -3.61 -4.55
C THR A 229 16.48 -3.42 -4.81
N GLU A 230 15.87 -2.50 -4.06
CA GLU A 230 14.50 -2.06 -4.26
C GLU A 230 14.45 -0.72 -5.01
N PHE A 231 13.63 -0.65 -6.05
CA PHE A 231 13.45 0.55 -6.87
C PHE A 231 12.05 1.08 -6.64
N TYR A 232 11.95 2.36 -6.31
CA TYR A 232 10.69 3.04 -6.08
C TYR A 232 10.58 4.29 -6.95
N VAL A 233 9.46 4.41 -7.65
CA VAL A 233 9.02 5.68 -8.24
C VAL A 233 8.00 6.30 -7.28
N MET A 234 8.25 7.54 -6.89
CA MET A 234 7.44 8.29 -5.95
C MET A 234 6.23 8.93 -6.63
N PRO A 235 5.11 9.12 -5.91
CA PRO A 235 4.03 9.96 -6.41
C PRO A 235 4.49 11.43 -6.46
N ALA A 236 3.86 12.20 -7.33
CA ALA A 236 4.00 13.66 -7.32
C ALA A 236 3.14 14.27 -6.21
N THR A 237 3.50 15.50 -5.80
CA THR A 237 2.66 16.28 -4.88
C THR A 237 1.67 17.18 -5.63
N SER A 238 1.94 17.48 -6.90
CA SER A 238 1.27 18.56 -7.64
C SER A 238 0.11 18.09 -8.52
N PHE A 239 0.31 17.11 -9.41
CA PHE A 239 -0.70 16.56 -10.33
C PHE A 239 -0.27 15.17 -10.83
N VAL A 240 -1.14 14.44 -11.51
CA VAL A 240 -0.84 13.12 -12.08
C VAL A 240 -0.62 13.21 -13.58
N ARG A 241 0.26 12.38 -14.12
CA ARG A 241 0.37 12.17 -15.56
C ARG A 241 -0.83 11.38 -16.09
N GLN A 242 -1.71 12.07 -16.81
CA GLN A 242 -3.03 11.59 -17.22
C GLN A 242 -3.04 10.34 -18.11
N ASP A 243 -1.97 10.06 -18.86
CA ASP A 243 -1.85 8.85 -19.68
C ASP A 243 -1.87 7.57 -18.84
N PHE A 244 -1.38 7.64 -17.60
CA PHE A 244 -1.42 6.52 -16.67
C PHE A 244 -2.81 6.24 -16.09
N SER A 245 -3.80 7.12 -16.29
CA SER A 245 -5.18 6.85 -15.86
C SER A 245 -5.81 5.67 -16.61
N GLU A 246 -5.24 5.27 -17.73
CA GLU A 246 -5.60 4.05 -18.49
C GLU A 246 -5.35 2.75 -17.71
N MET A 247 -4.53 2.81 -16.65
CA MET A 247 -4.37 1.69 -15.70
C MET A 247 -5.66 1.36 -14.94
N PHE A 248 -6.63 2.28 -14.91
CA PHE A 248 -7.86 2.13 -14.15
C PHE A 248 -9.03 1.84 -15.08
N ARG A 249 -9.74 0.74 -14.84
CA ARG A 249 -10.87 0.28 -15.68
C ARG A 249 -12.18 0.96 -15.31
N ILE A 250 -12.17 2.29 -15.16
CA ILE A 250 -13.28 3.16 -14.72
C ILE A 250 -13.06 4.58 -15.26
N GLU A 251 -14.06 5.47 -15.21
CA GLU A 251 -13.90 6.84 -15.66
C GLU A 251 -12.72 7.56 -14.98
N ALA A 252 -11.96 8.30 -15.80
CA ALA A 252 -10.85 9.10 -15.35
C ALA A 252 -11.30 10.14 -14.31
N ALA A 253 -10.39 10.49 -13.39
CA ALA A 253 -10.61 11.58 -12.46
C ALA A 253 -10.69 12.94 -13.18
N ALA A 254 -10.86 14.03 -12.42
CA ALA A 254 -10.94 15.38 -12.97
C ALA A 254 -9.75 15.72 -13.91
N GLU A 255 -10.02 16.54 -14.92
CA GLU A 255 -9.05 16.87 -15.99
C GLU A 255 -8.48 15.64 -16.70
N ASN A 256 -9.36 14.70 -17.06
CA ASN A 256 -9.01 13.45 -17.76
C ASN A 256 -7.97 12.62 -16.99
N GLY A 257 -8.00 12.67 -15.65
CA GLY A 257 -7.06 11.97 -14.79
C GLY A 257 -5.85 12.78 -14.35
N ARG A 258 -5.66 13.99 -14.88
CA ARG A 258 -4.55 14.86 -14.47
C ARG A 258 -4.69 15.38 -13.03
N ASN A 259 -5.92 15.57 -12.56
CA ASN A 259 -6.23 16.00 -11.20
C ASN A 259 -6.83 14.84 -10.37
N ASP A 260 -6.12 13.71 -10.31
CA ASP A 260 -6.47 12.60 -9.42
C ASP A 260 -5.86 12.82 -8.02
N ALA A 261 -6.61 13.52 -7.18
CA ALA A 261 -6.19 13.98 -5.86
C ALA A 261 -5.75 12.82 -4.92
N GLU A 262 -6.38 11.66 -5.05
CA GLU A 262 -6.12 10.44 -4.26
C GLU A 262 -4.73 9.84 -4.54
N LYS A 263 -4.11 10.20 -5.66
CA LYS A 263 -2.76 9.71 -6.01
C LYS A 263 -1.66 10.64 -5.54
N LEU A 264 -1.98 11.87 -5.17
CA LEU A 264 -1.01 12.89 -4.79
C LEU A 264 -0.53 12.65 -3.37
N GLY A 265 0.75 12.90 -3.11
CA GLY A 265 1.30 12.68 -1.78
C GLY A 265 2.81 12.73 -1.73
N PHE A 266 3.36 12.15 -0.67
CA PHE A 266 4.80 12.04 -0.41
C PHE A 266 5.09 10.70 0.28
N ALA A 267 6.35 10.41 0.54
CA ALA A 267 6.74 9.22 1.27
C ALA A 267 7.54 9.53 2.53
N LEU A 268 7.36 8.70 3.55
CA LEU A 268 8.25 8.60 4.69
C LEU A 268 9.00 7.27 4.62
N VAL A 269 10.30 7.31 4.86
CA VAL A 269 11.17 6.12 4.81
C VAL A 269 11.75 5.89 6.19
N ASP A 270 11.33 4.79 6.81
CA ASP A 270 11.90 4.31 8.07
C ASP A 270 13.12 3.46 7.75
N VAL A 271 14.28 3.88 8.24
CA VAL A 271 15.54 3.14 8.12
C VAL A 271 15.79 2.39 9.41
N TYR A 272 16.01 1.09 9.28
CA TYR A 272 16.34 0.16 10.34
C TYR A 272 17.78 -0.30 10.19
N LYS A 273 18.36 -0.94 11.21
CA LYS A 273 19.73 -1.50 11.15
C LYS A 273 19.97 -2.41 9.93
N ASN A 274 18.97 -3.19 9.51
CA ASN A 274 19.11 -4.18 8.44
C ASN A 274 18.04 -4.04 7.35
N GLY A 275 17.66 -2.82 6.99
CA GLY A 275 16.74 -2.56 5.87
C GLY A 275 15.98 -1.25 6.01
N HIS A 276 14.96 -1.09 5.18
CA HIS A 276 14.09 0.10 5.19
C HIS A 276 12.63 -0.26 4.87
N VAL A 277 11.74 0.67 5.21
CA VAL A 277 10.31 0.63 4.88
C VAL A 277 9.87 1.96 4.28
N VAL A 278 9.12 1.91 3.18
CA VAL A 278 8.54 3.09 2.52
C VAL A 278 7.04 3.17 2.85
N HIS A 279 6.61 4.31 3.36
CA HIS A 279 5.21 4.62 3.65
C HIS A 279 4.71 5.73 2.72
N TYR A 280 3.82 5.39 1.79
CA TYR A 280 3.15 6.38 0.95
C TYR A 280 2.05 7.10 1.73
N LEU A 281 2.21 8.40 1.95
CA LEU A 281 1.22 9.26 2.57
C LEU A 281 0.50 10.08 1.50
N ARG A 282 -0.83 10.01 1.48
CA ARG A 282 -1.66 10.74 0.54
C ARG A 282 -1.99 12.13 1.07
N SER A 283 -1.89 13.11 0.19
CA SER A 283 -2.31 14.49 0.44
C SER A 283 -3.76 14.73 0.07
N TYR A 284 -4.38 13.85 -0.73
CA TYR A 284 -5.74 14.04 -1.26
C TYR A 284 -5.93 15.41 -1.93
N GLY A 285 -4.86 15.96 -2.51
CA GLY A 285 -4.87 17.27 -3.16
C GLY A 285 -5.09 18.46 -2.23
N GLN A 286 -4.92 18.30 -0.91
CA GLN A 286 -5.04 19.36 0.08
C GLN A 286 -4.10 20.55 -0.23
N MET A 287 -4.54 21.74 0.14
CA MET A 287 -3.86 23.00 -0.13
C MET A 287 -3.73 23.84 1.14
N ALA A 288 -2.70 24.67 1.19
CA ALA A 288 -2.49 25.61 2.26
C ALA A 288 -2.19 27.01 1.70
N ALA A 289 -2.69 28.04 2.39
CA ALA A 289 -2.41 29.43 2.07
C ALA A 289 -1.01 29.84 2.58
N ALA A 290 -0.46 30.92 2.04
CA ALA A 290 0.91 31.37 2.33
C ALA A 290 1.13 31.73 3.81
N ASP A 291 0.12 32.30 4.46
CA ASP A 291 0.12 32.72 5.86
C ASP A 291 0.18 31.54 6.85
N THR A 292 -0.21 30.34 6.41
CA THR A 292 -0.20 29.13 7.26
C THR A 292 1.18 28.45 7.38
N LEU A 293 2.19 28.87 6.61
CA LEU A 293 3.53 28.24 6.63
C LEU A 293 4.30 28.41 7.95
N GLY A 294 3.91 29.39 8.78
CA GLY A 294 4.49 29.61 10.10
C GLY A 294 3.82 28.80 11.22
N GLU A 295 2.72 28.11 10.93
CA GLU A 295 2.01 27.29 11.93
C GLU A 295 2.79 26.00 12.18
N VAL A 296 3.13 25.74 13.45
CA VAL A 296 3.70 24.45 13.85
C VAL A 296 2.55 23.46 13.95
N PRO A 297 2.46 22.48 13.04
CA PRO A 297 1.39 21.51 13.13
C PRO A 297 1.66 20.58 14.32
N GLU A 298 0.59 20.11 14.97
CA GLU A 298 0.73 19.14 16.05
C GLU A 298 1.46 17.88 15.55
N SER A 299 2.50 17.48 16.31
CA SER A 299 3.28 16.28 16.02
C SER A 299 2.38 15.06 16.07
N ARG A 300 2.49 14.18 15.06
CA ARG A 300 1.90 12.85 15.15
C ARG A 300 2.89 11.90 15.81
N ASN A 301 2.39 11.02 16.68
CA ASN A 301 3.20 9.94 17.24
C ASN A 301 3.78 9.06 16.12
N SER A 302 4.96 8.49 16.38
CA SER A 302 5.93 8.03 15.38
C SER A 302 5.37 7.27 14.18
N VAL A 303 5.81 7.67 12.98
CA VAL A 303 5.69 6.99 11.68
C VAL A 303 6.00 5.49 11.76
N VAL A 304 6.88 5.09 12.69
CA VAL A 304 7.23 3.69 13.00
C VAL A 304 6.01 2.80 13.24
N GLN A 305 4.87 3.36 13.66
CA GLN A 305 3.62 2.65 13.89
C GLN A 305 2.86 2.27 12.62
N LEU A 306 3.11 2.95 11.49
CA LEU A 306 2.46 2.63 10.21
C LEU A 306 2.77 1.19 9.80
N PRO A 307 1.77 0.44 9.33
CA PRO A 307 1.94 -0.97 9.03
C PRO A 307 2.72 -1.14 7.73
N HIS A 308 3.42 -2.27 7.61
CA HIS A 308 4.06 -2.71 6.37
C HIS A 308 4.35 -4.21 6.43
N PRO A 309 4.39 -4.94 5.29
CA PRO A 309 4.78 -6.35 5.25
C PRO A 309 6.13 -6.69 5.87
N LYS A 310 7.10 -5.77 5.79
CA LYS A 310 8.46 -5.96 6.36
C LYS A 310 8.54 -5.83 7.88
N LYS A 311 7.60 -5.14 8.54
CA LYS A 311 7.62 -4.89 10.00
C LYS A 311 6.97 -6.08 10.74
N PRO A 312 7.33 -6.44 11.98
CA PRO A 312 6.58 -7.43 12.77
C PRO A 312 5.19 -6.89 13.19
N GLY A 313 4.38 -7.73 13.84
CA GLY A 313 3.04 -7.37 14.28
C GLY A 313 1.98 -7.47 13.17
N GLY A 314 0.82 -6.84 13.39
CA GLY A 314 -0.34 -6.92 12.50
C GLY A 314 -1.33 -8.02 12.89
N THR A 315 -2.57 -7.85 12.42
CA THR A 315 -3.61 -8.88 12.47
C THR A 315 -3.39 -9.87 11.31
N PRO A 316 -3.73 -11.17 11.45
CA PRO A 316 -3.75 -12.15 10.34
C PRO A 316 -4.88 -11.88 9.34
N PHE A 317 -4.98 -10.62 8.89
CA PHE A 317 -5.95 -10.13 7.93
C PHE A 317 -5.33 -10.13 6.53
N GLY A 318 -5.92 -10.93 5.66
CA GLY A 318 -5.55 -11.10 4.26
C GLY A 318 -6.67 -10.70 3.32
N VAL A 319 -6.35 -10.67 2.02
CA VAL A 319 -7.28 -10.29 0.97
C VAL A 319 -7.26 -11.30 -0.17
N PHE A 320 -8.39 -11.51 -0.83
CA PHE A 320 -8.45 -12.27 -2.07
C PHE A 320 -8.29 -11.33 -3.28
N LEU A 321 -7.18 -11.51 -4.02
CA LEU A 321 -6.92 -10.83 -5.28
C LEU A 321 -7.71 -11.50 -6.41
N ARG A 322 -8.96 -11.05 -6.58
CA ARG A 322 -9.85 -11.52 -7.67
C ARG A 322 -9.59 -10.84 -9.00
N HIS A 323 -9.07 -9.62 -8.96
CA HIS A 323 -8.66 -8.88 -10.15
C HIS A 323 -7.19 -9.18 -10.47
N PRO A 324 -6.79 -9.09 -11.75
CA PRO A 324 -5.39 -9.12 -12.12
C PRO A 324 -4.62 -8.05 -11.32
N TRP A 325 -3.65 -8.47 -10.51
CA TRP A 325 -2.89 -7.61 -9.61
C TRP A 325 -1.46 -7.32 -10.12
N THR A 326 -1.11 -7.91 -11.26
CA THR A 326 0.14 -7.73 -12.00
C THR A 326 -0.12 -7.19 -13.41
N GLU A 327 -1.31 -6.62 -13.66
CA GLU A 327 -1.74 -6.16 -14.99
C GLU A 327 -0.76 -5.13 -15.56
N ILE A 328 -0.28 -5.43 -16.78
CA ILE A 328 0.50 -4.51 -17.60
C ILE A 328 -0.45 -3.90 -18.63
N VAL A 329 -0.56 -2.58 -18.61
CA VAL A 329 -1.39 -1.82 -19.55
C VAL A 329 -0.49 -1.20 -20.62
N THR A 330 -0.84 -1.44 -21.87
CA THR A 330 -0.28 -0.70 -23.01
C THR A 330 -1.03 0.61 -23.14
N LEU A 331 -0.36 1.72 -22.87
CA LEU A 331 -0.97 3.04 -22.93
C LEU A 331 -1.33 3.41 -24.38
N PRO A 332 -2.41 4.17 -24.61
CA PRO A 332 -2.74 4.68 -25.91
C PRO A 332 -1.62 5.59 -26.40
N HIS A 333 -1.43 5.57 -27.71
CA HIS A 333 -0.53 6.52 -28.35
C HIS A 333 -1.23 7.88 -28.35
N ASN A 334 -0.85 8.73 -27.40
CA ASN A 334 -1.49 10.02 -27.15
C ASN A 334 -0.39 11.03 -26.79
N GLY A 335 0.08 11.78 -27.79
CA GLY A 335 1.12 12.78 -27.64
C GLY A 335 0.80 13.85 -26.57
N PRO A 336 1.75 14.76 -26.26
CA PRO A 336 3.03 14.93 -26.95
C PRO A 336 4.14 13.99 -26.46
N MET A 337 3.88 13.19 -25.42
CA MET A 337 4.89 12.30 -24.85
C MET A 337 4.90 10.97 -25.62
N ASP A 338 6.07 10.52 -26.04
CA ASP A 338 6.26 9.22 -26.71
C ASP A 338 5.54 9.06 -28.07
N GLU A 339 5.53 10.10 -28.91
CA GLU A 339 4.85 10.16 -30.25
C GLU A 339 5.25 9.06 -31.27
N PHE A 340 6.20 8.19 -30.95
CA PHE A 340 6.69 7.16 -31.87
C PHE A 340 6.64 5.75 -31.30
N GLN A 341 6.04 5.55 -30.12
CA GLN A 341 5.97 4.23 -29.50
C GLN A 341 4.80 4.09 -28.52
N ARG A 342 4.41 2.83 -28.26
CA ARG A 342 3.46 2.52 -27.18
C ARG A 342 4.23 2.14 -25.92
N LYS A 343 4.08 2.95 -24.89
CA LYS A 343 4.60 2.68 -23.56
C LYS A 343 3.74 1.63 -22.85
N GLN A 344 4.37 0.80 -22.05
CA GLN A 344 3.70 -0.15 -21.17
C GLN A 344 3.99 0.21 -19.72
N ALA A 345 3.00 0.05 -18.85
CA ALA A 345 3.13 0.31 -17.43
C ALA A 345 2.36 -0.75 -16.62
N ARG A 346 2.93 -1.19 -15.49
CA ARG A 346 2.23 -2.08 -14.56
C ARG A 346 1.46 -1.26 -13.53
N ASN A 347 0.21 -1.61 -13.26
CA ASN A 347 -0.56 -0.95 -12.21
C ASN A 347 -0.11 -1.43 -10.82
N ASP A 348 0.75 -0.66 -10.14
CA ASP A 348 1.23 -0.96 -8.78
C ASP A 348 0.37 -0.32 -7.67
N TYR A 349 -0.75 0.35 -7.99
CA TYR A 349 -1.64 0.90 -6.97
C TYR A 349 -2.32 -0.15 -6.07
N PRO A 350 -2.74 -1.34 -6.55
CA PRO A 350 -3.21 -2.42 -5.68
C PRO A 350 -2.16 -2.83 -4.65
N LEU A 351 -0.89 -2.90 -5.04
CA LEU A 351 0.22 -3.19 -4.13
C LEU A 351 0.41 -2.07 -3.10
N ALA A 352 0.44 -0.82 -3.54
CA ALA A 352 0.55 0.33 -2.64
C ALA A 352 -0.60 0.37 -1.62
N ALA A 353 -1.82 0.00 -2.03
CA ALA A 353 -2.96 -0.12 -1.14
C ALA A 353 -2.77 -1.25 -0.12
N MET A 354 -2.30 -2.45 -0.52
CA MET A 354 -2.00 -3.52 0.43
C MET A 354 -0.98 -3.09 1.49
N TRP A 355 0.07 -2.36 1.09
CA TRP A 355 1.05 -1.83 2.04
C TRP A 355 0.43 -0.84 3.03
N ARG A 356 -0.37 0.12 2.56
CA ARG A 356 -1.11 1.07 3.41
C ARG A 356 -2.04 0.37 4.40
N LEU A 357 -2.73 -0.67 3.95
CA LEU A 357 -3.64 -1.46 4.75
C LEU A 357 -2.92 -2.44 5.70
N GLY A 358 -1.59 -2.56 5.63
CA GLY A 358 -0.85 -3.54 6.42
C GLY A 358 -1.08 -5.00 6.03
N VAL A 359 -1.71 -5.25 4.88
CA VAL A 359 -2.04 -6.58 4.37
C VAL A 359 -0.75 -7.28 3.97
N ARG A 360 -0.50 -8.45 4.57
CA ARG A 360 0.64 -9.32 4.23
C ARG A 360 0.24 -10.56 3.48
N HIS A 361 -1.02 -10.97 3.58
CA HIS A 361 -1.48 -12.24 3.07
C HIS A 361 -2.44 -12.00 1.91
N ALA A 362 -2.08 -12.50 0.73
CA ALA A 362 -2.92 -12.52 -0.44
C ALA A 362 -3.32 -13.96 -0.80
N ARG A 363 -4.59 -14.16 -1.12
CA ARG A 363 -5.08 -15.39 -1.76
C ARG A 363 -5.12 -15.17 -3.27
N ILE A 364 -4.56 -16.10 -4.04
CA ILE A 364 -4.45 -16.02 -5.51
C ILE A 364 -4.75 -17.38 -6.17
N PRO A 365 -5.32 -17.41 -7.38
CA PRO A 365 -5.55 -18.64 -8.12
C PRO A 365 -4.23 -19.30 -8.56
N LEU A 366 -4.24 -20.62 -8.76
CA LEU A 366 -3.11 -21.37 -9.32
C LEU A 366 -2.59 -20.78 -10.64
N ALA A 367 -3.48 -20.20 -11.45
CA ALA A 367 -3.14 -19.55 -12.71
C ALA A 367 -2.07 -18.46 -12.55
N ASP A 368 -2.12 -17.70 -11.45
CA ASP A 368 -1.15 -16.62 -11.16
C ASP A 368 0.24 -17.18 -10.89
N LEU A 369 0.34 -18.35 -10.24
CA LEU A 369 1.64 -19.00 -10.01
C LEU A 369 2.19 -19.61 -11.31
N THR A 370 1.32 -20.10 -12.19
CA THR A 370 1.75 -20.69 -13.47
C THR A 370 2.21 -19.64 -14.49
N ASP A 371 1.74 -18.40 -14.37
CA ASP A 371 2.23 -17.28 -15.19
C ASP A 371 3.61 -16.79 -14.74
N ASP A 372 4.56 -16.71 -15.67
CA ASP A 372 5.97 -16.40 -15.36
C ASP A 372 6.15 -14.99 -14.79
N ALA A 373 5.45 -14.00 -15.35
CA ALA A 373 5.55 -12.61 -14.93
C ALA A 373 4.97 -12.41 -13.52
N THR A 374 3.81 -13.02 -13.27
CA THR A 374 3.14 -12.96 -11.97
C THR A 374 3.93 -13.74 -10.92
N ARG A 375 4.49 -14.90 -11.27
CA ARG A 375 5.38 -15.67 -10.39
C ARG A 375 6.65 -14.91 -10.01
N GLN A 376 7.29 -14.22 -10.96
CA GLN A 376 8.43 -13.36 -10.64
C GLN A 376 8.02 -12.24 -9.69
N ARG A 377 6.85 -11.63 -9.91
CA ARG A 377 6.32 -10.61 -8.99
C ARG A 377 6.03 -11.17 -7.60
N MET A 378 5.52 -12.40 -7.50
CA MET A 378 5.36 -13.09 -6.21
C MET A 378 6.70 -13.21 -5.48
N ALA A 379 7.78 -13.58 -6.18
CA ALA A 379 9.11 -13.68 -5.59
C ALA A 379 9.59 -12.32 -5.02
N ASP A 380 9.40 -11.24 -5.77
CA ASP A 380 9.75 -9.89 -5.31
C ASP A 380 8.97 -9.50 -4.04
N LEU A 381 7.69 -9.87 -3.97
CA LEU A 381 6.82 -9.54 -2.84
C LEU A 381 7.07 -10.43 -1.61
N VAL A 382 7.35 -11.72 -1.80
CA VAL A 382 7.76 -12.64 -0.72
C VAL A 382 9.06 -12.16 -0.08
N ALA A 383 10.01 -11.66 -0.88
CA ALA A 383 11.28 -11.12 -0.37
C ALA A 383 11.09 -9.94 0.60
N ILE A 384 9.96 -9.20 0.50
CA ILE A 384 9.62 -8.08 1.39
C ILE A 384 8.54 -8.42 2.43
N GLY A 385 8.23 -9.70 2.62
CA GLY A 385 7.40 -10.18 3.72
C GLY A 385 5.93 -10.45 3.38
N HIS A 386 5.53 -10.38 2.10
CA HIS A 386 4.23 -10.88 1.68
C HIS A 386 4.17 -12.41 1.72
N ARG A 387 2.94 -12.94 1.82
CA ARG A 387 2.61 -14.36 1.90
C ARG A 387 1.45 -14.67 0.97
N PHE A 388 1.51 -15.82 0.32
CA PHE A 388 0.49 -16.22 -0.66
C PHE A 388 -0.18 -17.54 -0.26
N THR A 389 -1.51 -17.55 -0.22
CA THR A 389 -2.30 -18.78 -0.38
C THR A 389 -2.56 -18.97 -1.86
N VAL A 390 -2.02 -20.04 -2.43
CA VAL A 390 -2.34 -20.45 -3.81
C VAL A 390 -3.47 -21.45 -3.73
N PHE A 391 -4.54 -21.27 -4.52
CA PHE A 391 -5.67 -22.19 -4.53
C PHE A 391 -5.98 -22.74 -5.93
N GLY A 392 -6.46 -23.98 -5.98
CA GLY A 392 -6.88 -24.64 -7.22
C GLY A 392 -8.06 -25.58 -6.99
N PHE A 393 -8.83 -25.84 -8.04
CA PHE A 393 -9.83 -26.92 -8.04
C PHE A 393 -9.14 -28.24 -8.37
N ASP A 394 -9.31 -29.23 -7.49
CA ASP A 394 -8.54 -30.47 -7.45
C ASP A 394 -7.02 -30.25 -7.21
N LEU A 395 -6.29 -31.34 -7.06
CA LEU A 395 -4.84 -31.35 -6.95
C LEU A 395 -4.19 -31.00 -8.31
N PRO A 396 -3.14 -30.17 -8.33
CA PRO A 396 -2.45 -29.86 -9.58
C PRO A 396 -1.80 -31.12 -10.16
N GLN A 397 -1.85 -31.24 -11.49
CA GLN A 397 -1.31 -32.36 -12.26
C GLN A 397 -0.32 -31.86 -13.33
N GLY A 398 0.50 -32.77 -13.86
CA GLY A 398 1.43 -32.48 -14.96
C GLY A 398 2.33 -31.26 -14.69
N ASP A 399 2.41 -30.36 -15.67
CA ASP A 399 3.24 -29.15 -15.61
C ASP A 399 2.85 -28.23 -14.45
N ALA A 400 1.55 -28.09 -14.16
CA ALA A 400 1.09 -27.27 -13.05
C ALA A 400 1.60 -27.81 -11.70
N ARG A 401 1.64 -29.14 -11.53
CA ARG A 401 2.22 -29.77 -10.32
C ARG A 401 3.72 -29.49 -10.26
N ALA A 402 4.44 -29.67 -11.35
CA ALA A 402 5.88 -29.40 -11.40
C ALA A 402 6.21 -27.95 -11.04
N ILE A 403 5.44 -26.99 -11.55
CA ILE A 403 5.58 -25.56 -11.22
C ILE A 403 5.30 -25.30 -9.75
N VAL A 404 4.22 -25.85 -9.19
CA VAL A 404 3.87 -25.69 -7.76
C VAL A 404 5.00 -26.20 -6.86
N LEU A 405 5.52 -27.40 -7.13
CA LEU A 405 6.59 -28.00 -6.33
C LEU A 405 7.91 -27.24 -6.47
N ALA A 406 8.28 -26.85 -7.69
CA ALA A 406 9.50 -26.08 -7.95
C ALA A 406 9.48 -24.69 -7.28
N ASN A 407 8.29 -24.14 -7.00
CA ASN A 407 8.11 -22.80 -6.44
C ASN A 407 7.47 -22.81 -5.05
N SER A 408 7.58 -23.91 -4.31
CA SER A 408 7.08 -24.05 -2.94
C SER A 408 7.62 -22.99 -1.96
N ALA A 409 8.75 -22.36 -2.27
CA ALA A 409 9.31 -21.23 -1.53
C ALA A 409 8.41 -19.98 -1.55
N LEU A 410 7.59 -19.81 -2.60
CA LEU A 410 6.69 -18.67 -2.78
C LEU A 410 5.31 -18.88 -2.14
N ILE A 411 5.04 -20.08 -1.67
CA ILE A 411 3.73 -20.52 -1.18
C ILE A 411 3.77 -20.60 0.35
N ASP A 412 2.95 -19.79 1.02
CA ASP A 412 2.77 -19.90 2.48
C ASP A 412 1.93 -21.12 2.82
N ARG A 413 0.85 -21.34 2.05
CA ARG A 413 -0.01 -22.52 2.10
C ARG A 413 -0.72 -22.73 0.76
N TYR A 414 -1.10 -23.97 0.48
CA TYR A 414 -1.87 -24.32 -0.72
C TYR A 414 -3.28 -24.74 -0.33
N GLU A 415 -4.30 -24.15 -0.94
CA GLU A 415 -5.70 -24.54 -0.74
C GLU A 415 -6.17 -25.43 -1.89
N VAL A 416 -6.59 -26.66 -1.55
CA VAL A 416 -7.19 -27.59 -2.49
C VAL A 416 -8.70 -27.51 -2.36
N VAL A 417 -9.38 -27.10 -3.44
CA VAL A 417 -10.84 -27.06 -3.51
C VAL A 417 -11.35 -28.36 -4.13
N LEU A 418 -12.15 -29.14 -3.40
CA LEU A 418 -12.67 -30.45 -3.87
C LEU A 418 -14.20 -30.52 -3.78
N PRO A 419 -14.88 -31.32 -4.63
CA PRO A 419 -16.21 -31.82 -4.33
C PRO A 419 -16.22 -32.59 -3.00
N ARG A 420 -17.31 -32.51 -2.23
CA ARG A 420 -17.37 -33.14 -0.88
C ARG A 420 -17.21 -34.66 -0.92
N ASP A 421 -17.81 -35.29 -1.92
CA ASP A 421 -17.75 -36.72 -2.19
C ASP A 421 -16.35 -37.20 -2.62
N ALA A 422 -15.56 -36.33 -3.25
CA ALA A 422 -14.20 -36.66 -3.67
C ALA A 422 -13.14 -36.58 -2.56
N ILE A 423 -13.44 -36.00 -1.39
CA ILE A 423 -12.44 -35.74 -0.32
C ILE A 423 -11.74 -37.03 0.13
N MET A 424 -12.52 -38.07 0.42
CA MET A 424 -11.98 -39.33 0.94
C MET A 424 -11.25 -40.13 -0.14
N GLU A 425 -11.73 -40.07 -1.39
CA GLU A 425 -11.08 -40.71 -2.53
C GLU A 425 -9.68 -40.12 -2.80
N LYS A 426 -9.52 -38.81 -2.53
CA LYS A 426 -8.27 -38.07 -2.73
C LYS A 426 -7.33 -38.08 -1.52
N ALA A 427 -7.67 -38.73 -0.40
CA ALA A 427 -6.88 -38.67 0.84
C ALA A 427 -5.40 -39.07 0.65
N ALA A 428 -5.12 -40.15 -0.08
CA ALA A 428 -3.76 -40.61 -0.35
C ALA A 428 -2.99 -39.67 -1.29
N GLU A 429 -3.66 -39.11 -2.30
CA GLU A 429 -3.05 -38.12 -3.20
C GLU A 429 -2.72 -36.82 -2.47
N LEU A 430 -3.61 -36.37 -1.57
CA LEU A 430 -3.39 -35.22 -0.70
C LEU A 430 -2.18 -35.43 0.20
N GLU A 431 -2.03 -36.61 0.81
CA GLU A 431 -0.87 -36.95 1.64
C GLU A 431 0.43 -36.90 0.84
N SER A 432 0.44 -37.48 -0.37
CA SER A 432 1.63 -37.40 -1.22
C SER A 432 1.93 -35.98 -1.65
N PHE A 433 0.93 -35.22 -2.08
CA PHE A 433 1.10 -33.84 -2.51
C PHE A 433 1.63 -32.94 -1.39
N ARG A 434 1.06 -33.03 -0.19
CA ARG A 434 1.55 -32.30 0.99
C ARG A 434 3.02 -32.63 1.24
N ARG A 435 3.36 -33.92 1.27
CA ARG A 435 4.75 -34.36 1.50
C ARG A 435 5.72 -33.79 0.47
N ASP A 436 5.34 -33.84 -0.82
CA ASP A 436 6.18 -33.31 -1.91
C ASP A 436 6.31 -31.79 -1.85
N LEU A 437 5.22 -31.09 -1.51
CA LEU A 437 5.16 -29.63 -1.45
C LEU A 437 5.97 -29.06 -0.26
N GLY A 438 5.97 -29.76 0.88
CA GLY A 438 6.63 -29.30 2.11
C GLY A 438 6.01 -28.05 2.74
N ARG A 439 4.80 -27.66 2.33
CA ARG A 439 4.03 -26.53 2.86
C ARG A 439 2.66 -26.99 3.37
N PRO A 440 2.01 -26.22 4.26
CA PRO A 440 0.66 -26.51 4.70
C PRO A 440 -0.32 -26.63 3.54
N VAL A 441 -1.13 -27.69 3.55
CA VAL A 441 -2.24 -27.88 2.63
C VAL A 441 -3.56 -27.67 3.37
N LEU A 442 -4.38 -26.73 2.88
CA LEU A 442 -5.73 -26.49 3.38
C LEU A 442 -6.76 -27.14 2.45
N LEU A 443 -7.84 -27.65 3.03
CA LEU A 443 -8.95 -28.23 2.29
C LEU A 443 -10.18 -27.31 2.34
N SER A 444 -10.83 -27.13 1.20
CA SER A 444 -12.12 -26.46 1.10
C SER A 444 -13.05 -27.22 0.15
N PRO A 445 -14.34 -27.39 0.46
CA PRO A 445 -15.28 -28.00 -0.44
C PRO A 445 -15.74 -26.96 -1.45
N VAL A 446 -16.09 -27.39 -2.66
CA VAL A 446 -16.96 -26.58 -3.52
C VAL A 446 -18.33 -26.48 -2.84
N ALA A 447 -18.90 -25.28 -2.87
CA ALA A 447 -20.27 -25.02 -2.46
C ALA A 447 -21.05 -24.50 -3.66
N THR A 448 -22.02 -25.27 -4.14
CA THR A 448 -22.82 -24.93 -5.32
C THR A 448 -24.29 -24.88 -4.95
N SER A 449 -25.04 -23.96 -5.57
CA SER A 449 -26.49 -23.91 -5.39
C SER A 449 -27.25 -25.11 -5.97
N ALA A 450 -26.58 -25.97 -6.74
CA ALA A 450 -27.13 -27.26 -7.16
C ALA A 450 -27.40 -28.19 -5.97
N ASP A 451 -26.65 -28.03 -4.88
CA ASP A 451 -26.75 -28.87 -3.68
C ASP A 451 -27.71 -28.26 -2.63
N GLU A 452 -28.20 -27.03 -2.85
CA GLU A 452 -29.16 -26.38 -1.95
C GLU A 452 -30.61 -26.81 -2.24
N ILE A 453 -31.40 -26.98 -1.17
CA ILE A 453 -32.83 -27.33 -1.28
C ILE A 453 -33.58 -26.16 -1.90
N LYS A 454 -34.14 -26.38 -3.09
CA LYS A 454 -34.93 -25.37 -3.81
C LYS A 454 -36.30 -25.21 -3.17
N VAL A 455 -36.63 -24.00 -2.72
CA VAL A 455 -37.94 -23.67 -2.15
C VAL A 455 -38.68 -22.70 -3.08
N GLY A 456 -39.80 -23.16 -3.65
CA GLY A 456 -40.60 -22.38 -4.60
C GLY A 456 -39.95 -22.26 -5.99
N SER A 457 -40.24 -21.17 -6.70
CA SER A 457 -39.75 -20.93 -8.08
C SER A 457 -38.46 -20.11 -8.17
N LYS A 458 -37.88 -19.68 -7.05
CA LYS A 458 -36.62 -18.93 -7.02
C LYS A 458 -35.44 -19.91 -7.04
N ILE A 459 -34.57 -19.78 -8.04
CA ILE A 459 -33.30 -20.50 -8.12
C ILE A 459 -32.19 -19.45 -8.10
N GLU A 460 -31.35 -19.48 -7.06
CA GLU A 460 -30.12 -18.68 -7.03
C GLU A 460 -28.99 -19.54 -7.62
N LEU A 461 -28.30 -19.06 -8.64
CA LEU A 461 -27.17 -19.78 -9.25
C LEU A 461 -25.86 -19.20 -8.70
N PHE A 462 -25.14 -19.98 -7.89
CA PHE A 462 -23.85 -19.56 -7.37
C PHE A 462 -22.89 -20.74 -7.25
N VAL A 463 -21.60 -20.42 -7.36
CA VAL A 463 -20.47 -21.29 -7.00
C VAL A 463 -19.60 -20.53 -6.01
N ALA A 464 -19.34 -21.17 -4.88
CA ALA A 464 -18.48 -20.69 -3.81
C ALA A 464 -17.58 -21.86 -3.35
N HIS A 465 -16.80 -21.62 -2.31
CA HIS A 465 -15.95 -22.62 -1.68
C HIS A 465 -15.93 -22.40 -0.17
N GLY A 466 -15.44 -23.39 0.57
CA GLY A 466 -15.28 -23.35 2.01
C GLY A 466 -16.42 -24.06 2.76
N PHE A 467 -16.05 -24.67 3.87
CA PHE A 467 -16.98 -25.26 4.82
C PHE A 467 -17.82 -24.16 5.47
N ARG A 468 -19.07 -24.45 5.82
CA ARG A 468 -19.85 -23.64 6.74
C ARG A 468 -19.39 -23.92 8.17
N PRO A 469 -19.54 -22.98 9.11
CA PRO A 469 -19.30 -23.25 10.53
C PRO A 469 -20.08 -24.47 11.05
N ALA A 470 -21.29 -24.70 10.53
CA ALA A 470 -22.11 -25.86 10.86
C ALA A 470 -21.53 -27.22 10.37
N ASP A 471 -20.53 -27.21 9.48
CA ASP A 471 -19.92 -28.44 8.96
C ASP A 471 -18.88 -29.05 9.91
N VAL A 472 -18.58 -28.44 11.06
CA VAL A 472 -17.57 -28.93 12.01
C VAL A 472 -17.78 -30.40 12.38
N GLU A 473 -19.02 -30.80 12.68
CA GLU A 473 -19.33 -32.20 13.02
C GLU A 473 -19.08 -33.16 11.83
N THR A 474 -19.33 -32.68 10.60
CA THR A 474 -19.04 -33.44 9.38
C THR A 474 -17.53 -33.62 9.19
N ILE A 475 -16.75 -32.57 9.45
CA ILE A 475 -15.28 -32.64 9.39
C ILE A 475 -14.75 -33.62 10.44
N ASP A 476 -15.26 -33.56 11.68
CA ASP A 476 -14.87 -34.51 12.74
C ASP A 476 -15.21 -35.96 12.38
N ALA A 477 -16.33 -36.19 11.67
CA ALA A 477 -16.68 -37.51 11.15
C ALA A 477 -15.69 -37.97 10.07
N LEU A 478 -15.26 -37.08 9.16
CA LEU A 478 -14.22 -37.40 8.17
C LEU A 478 -12.89 -37.75 8.86
N LEU A 479 -12.46 -36.93 9.82
CA LEU A 479 -11.20 -37.11 10.56
C LEU A 479 -11.16 -38.41 11.38
N LYS A 480 -12.32 -38.94 11.78
CA LYS A 480 -12.44 -40.25 12.44
C LYS A 480 -12.31 -41.42 11.45
N GLN A 481 -12.76 -41.25 10.21
CA GLN A 481 -12.65 -42.27 9.16
C GLN A 481 -11.23 -42.36 8.61
N ASP A 482 -10.65 -41.21 8.27
CA ASP A 482 -9.25 -41.06 7.89
C ASP A 482 -8.71 -39.79 8.56
N PRO A 483 -7.55 -39.83 9.23
CA PRO A 483 -6.96 -38.64 9.80
C PRO A 483 -6.65 -37.51 8.80
N LEU A 484 -6.81 -37.73 7.48
CA LEU A 484 -6.48 -36.82 6.40
C LEU A 484 -5.08 -36.24 6.62
N ARG A 485 -4.07 -37.12 6.65
CA ARG A 485 -2.67 -36.75 6.98
C ARG A 485 -2.07 -35.72 6.02
N GLY A 486 -2.62 -35.62 4.80
CA GLY A 486 -2.27 -34.61 3.82
C GLY A 486 -2.93 -33.24 4.00
N VAL A 487 -3.80 -33.05 5.00
CA VAL A 487 -4.57 -31.81 5.20
C VAL A 487 -4.17 -31.17 6.53
N ASP A 488 -3.41 -30.08 6.49
CA ASP A 488 -2.98 -29.35 7.69
C ASP A 488 -4.09 -28.45 8.27
N GLY A 489 -5.15 -28.16 7.50
CA GLY A 489 -6.29 -27.36 7.96
C GLY A 489 -7.43 -27.20 6.97
N PHE A 490 -8.41 -26.38 7.36
CA PHE A 490 -9.68 -26.24 6.65
C PHE A 490 -10.05 -24.77 6.44
N VAL A 491 -10.68 -24.47 5.31
CA VAL A 491 -11.19 -23.13 5.00
C VAL A 491 -12.69 -23.07 5.31
N PHE A 492 -13.09 -22.06 6.10
CA PHE A 492 -14.47 -21.80 6.46
C PHE A 492 -14.97 -20.52 5.81
N ARG A 493 -16.11 -20.59 5.13
CA ARG A 493 -16.79 -19.43 4.53
C ARG A 493 -17.75 -18.81 5.54
N LEU A 494 -17.55 -17.53 5.81
CA LEU A 494 -18.40 -16.69 6.65
C LEU A 494 -19.22 -15.75 5.76
N ASP A 495 -20.54 -15.72 5.93
CA ASP A 495 -21.44 -14.82 5.22
C ASP A 495 -21.63 -13.50 5.97
N GLN A 496 -22.19 -12.49 5.29
CA GLN A 496 -22.48 -11.19 5.88
C GLN A 496 -23.47 -11.24 7.05
N THR A 497 -24.33 -12.25 7.09
CA THR A 497 -25.37 -12.40 8.13
C THR A 497 -24.93 -13.23 9.33
N ASP A 498 -23.75 -13.85 9.28
CA ASP A 498 -23.27 -14.70 10.37
C ASP A 498 -22.92 -13.86 11.61
N ASP A 499 -23.14 -14.41 12.80
CA ASP A 499 -22.53 -13.90 14.03
C ASP A 499 -21.04 -14.27 14.02
N LEU A 500 -20.19 -13.34 13.58
CA LEU A 500 -18.76 -13.62 13.40
C LEU A 500 -18.08 -13.88 14.73
N ALA A 501 -18.45 -13.15 15.78
CA ALA A 501 -17.81 -13.27 17.09
C ALA A 501 -18.00 -14.68 17.65
N SER A 502 -19.24 -15.16 17.74
CA SER A 502 -19.56 -16.50 18.23
C SER A 502 -18.98 -17.59 17.32
N THR A 503 -19.08 -17.38 16.01
CA THR A 503 -18.55 -18.34 15.01
C THR A 503 -17.04 -18.49 15.12
N VAL A 504 -16.29 -17.38 15.15
CA VAL A 504 -14.82 -17.38 15.23
C VAL A 504 -14.34 -17.94 16.56
N GLU A 505 -15.02 -17.63 17.67
CA GLU A 505 -14.72 -18.24 18.97
C GLU A 505 -14.90 -19.77 18.92
N GLY A 506 -16.00 -20.25 18.33
CA GLY A 506 -16.26 -21.67 18.12
C GLY A 506 -15.16 -22.35 17.29
N LEU A 507 -14.79 -21.74 16.15
CA LEU A 507 -13.74 -22.24 15.27
C LEU A 507 -12.35 -22.19 15.93
N SER A 508 -12.03 -21.19 16.74
CA SER A 508 -10.79 -21.15 17.55
C SER A 508 -10.73 -22.30 18.54
N ARG A 509 -11.83 -22.57 19.27
CA ARG A 509 -11.90 -23.71 20.19
C ARG A 509 -11.71 -25.03 19.45
N TRP A 510 -12.35 -25.20 18.30
CA TRP A 510 -12.21 -26.40 17.49
C TRP A 510 -10.80 -26.56 16.89
N SER A 511 -10.20 -25.48 16.38
CA SER A 511 -8.81 -25.46 15.88
C SER A 511 -7.83 -25.95 16.94
N ARG A 512 -7.93 -25.43 18.17
CA ARG A 512 -7.09 -25.86 19.30
C ARG A 512 -7.32 -27.32 19.69
N ALA A 513 -8.57 -27.79 19.69
CA ALA A 513 -8.91 -29.16 20.06
C ALA A 513 -8.47 -30.19 19.01
N SER A 514 -8.63 -29.87 17.73
CA SER A 514 -8.29 -30.75 16.60
C SER A 514 -6.82 -30.68 16.18
N GLY A 515 -6.12 -29.61 16.56
CA GLY A 515 -4.77 -29.30 16.07
C GLY A 515 -4.72 -28.88 14.59
N ARG A 516 -5.88 -28.60 13.97
CA ARG A 516 -5.99 -28.23 12.55
C ARG A 516 -6.02 -26.72 12.38
N LYS A 517 -5.34 -26.22 11.34
CA LYS A 517 -5.42 -24.81 10.95
C LYS A 517 -6.83 -24.47 10.46
N VAL A 518 -7.22 -23.21 10.65
CA VAL A 518 -8.49 -22.66 10.19
C VAL A 518 -8.21 -21.35 9.49
N ASP A 519 -8.68 -21.23 8.25
CA ASP A 519 -8.74 -19.96 7.52
C ASP A 519 -10.21 -19.55 7.34
N CYS A 520 -10.58 -18.40 7.89
CA CYS A 520 -11.92 -17.80 7.86
C CYS A 520 -12.03 -16.83 6.68
N HIS A 521 -12.84 -17.15 5.67
CA HIS A 521 -13.06 -16.32 4.50
C HIS A 521 -14.40 -15.57 4.61
N LEU A 522 -14.34 -14.26 4.87
CA LEU A 522 -15.52 -13.40 4.85
C LEU A 522 -15.92 -13.13 3.40
N ARG A 523 -17.09 -13.63 3.03
CA ARG A 523 -17.70 -13.38 1.73
C ARG A 523 -18.59 -12.13 1.81
N LEU A 524 -18.19 -11.09 1.09
CA LEU A 524 -19.00 -9.87 0.95
C LEU A 524 -20.07 -9.98 -0.14
N ALA A 525 -19.97 -10.97 -1.03
CA ALA A 525 -21.03 -11.23 -2.00
C ALA A 525 -22.31 -11.75 -1.32
N ALA A 526 -23.47 -11.25 -1.75
CA ALA A 526 -24.76 -11.84 -1.40
C ALA A 526 -24.89 -13.27 -1.97
N ASN A 527 -25.80 -14.08 -1.41
CA ASN A 527 -26.17 -15.38 -2.00
C ASN A 527 -26.92 -15.20 -3.33
N ASN A 528 -27.71 -14.14 -3.42
CA ASN A 528 -28.43 -13.77 -4.62
C ASN A 528 -27.51 -13.04 -5.62
N PRO A 529 -27.29 -13.57 -6.84
CA PRO A 529 -26.40 -12.97 -7.84
C PRO A 529 -26.84 -11.60 -8.36
N ALA A 530 -28.12 -11.25 -8.21
CA ALA A 530 -28.69 -9.97 -8.59
C ALA A 530 -28.78 -8.96 -7.44
N ARG A 531 -28.46 -9.36 -6.20
CA ARG A 531 -28.43 -8.44 -5.06
C ARG A 531 -27.05 -7.83 -4.93
N ASN A 532 -26.98 -6.53 -5.18
CA ASN A 532 -25.74 -5.78 -5.01
C ASN A 532 -25.44 -5.59 -3.52
N ALA A 533 -24.22 -5.91 -3.11
CA ALA A 533 -23.71 -5.70 -1.75
C ALA A 533 -22.77 -4.49 -1.73
N THR A 534 -23.33 -3.31 -2.01
CA THR A 534 -22.60 -2.03 -2.20
C THR A 534 -22.84 -1.03 -1.08
N SER A 535 -23.43 -1.45 0.04
CA SER A 535 -23.59 -0.60 1.22
C SER A 535 -22.25 -0.42 1.92
N GLU A 536 -21.64 0.76 1.79
CA GLU A 536 -20.33 1.03 2.39
C GLU A 536 -20.32 0.88 3.91
N THR A 537 -21.43 1.22 4.58
CA THR A 537 -21.58 1.07 6.04
C THR A 537 -21.63 -0.39 6.46
N ASP A 538 -22.33 -1.24 5.70
CA ASP A 538 -22.44 -2.67 6.01
C ASP A 538 -21.09 -3.37 5.78
N VAL A 539 -20.41 -3.02 4.68
CA VAL A 539 -19.07 -3.54 4.39
C VAL A 539 -18.07 -3.09 5.45
N LEU A 540 -18.09 -1.81 5.84
CA LEU A 540 -17.24 -1.28 6.92
C LEU A 540 -17.48 -2.03 8.23
N ALA A 541 -18.75 -2.22 8.64
CA ALA A 541 -19.07 -2.91 9.89
C ALA A 541 -18.53 -4.34 9.91
N ARG A 542 -18.71 -5.09 8.80
CA ARG A 542 -18.25 -6.49 8.71
C ARG A 542 -16.74 -6.61 8.61
N VAL A 543 -16.09 -5.72 7.88
CA VAL A 543 -14.63 -5.70 7.74
C VAL A 543 -13.94 -5.32 9.04
N THR A 544 -14.46 -4.31 9.76
CA THR A 544 -13.90 -3.89 11.06
C THR A 544 -14.10 -4.96 12.14
N GLU A 545 -15.26 -5.64 12.16
CA GLU A 545 -15.53 -6.80 13.01
C GLU A 545 -14.53 -7.94 12.72
N LEU A 546 -14.34 -8.30 11.44
CA LEU A 546 -13.37 -9.34 11.05
C LEU A 546 -11.94 -8.97 11.44
N PHE A 547 -11.53 -7.72 11.23
CA PHE A 547 -10.20 -7.23 11.59
C PHE A 547 -9.95 -7.33 13.10
N ALA A 548 -10.92 -6.89 13.91
CA ALA A 548 -10.86 -6.97 15.37
C ALA A 548 -10.76 -8.42 15.82
N LEU A 549 -11.58 -9.32 15.29
CA LEU A 549 -11.50 -10.75 15.58
C LEU A 549 -10.13 -11.35 15.21
N GLY A 550 -9.50 -10.89 14.12
CA GLY A 550 -8.12 -11.28 13.80
C GLY A 550 -7.09 -10.88 14.86
N LEU A 551 -7.26 -9.72 15.51
CA LEU A 551 -6.41 -9.33 16.65
C LEU A 551 -6.63 -10.24 17.87
N GLY A 552 -7.88 -10.69 18.08
CA GLY A 552 -8.25 -11.53 19.23
C GLY A 552 -7.91 -13.01 19.07
N TYR A 553 -7.90 -13.51 17.83
CA TYR A 553 -7.67 -14.92 17.49
C TYR A 553 -6.53 -15.06 16.48
N PRO A 554 -5.29 -14.65 16.85
CA PRO A 554 -4.16 -14.57 15.92
C PRO A 554 -3.70 -15.93 15.36
N GLU A 555 -4.17 -17.04 15.93
CA GLU A 555 -3.90 -18.40 15.46
C GLU A 555 -4.70 -18.80 14.21
N LEU A 556 -5.78 -18.08 13.91
CA LEU A 556 -6.61 -18.30 12.72
C LEU A 556 -6.17 -17.39 11.57
N GLY A 557 -6.40 -17.82 10.33
CA GLY A 557 -6.28 -16.95 9.15
C GLY A 557 -7.59 -16.24 8.87
N PHE A 558 -7.55 -14.99 8.40
CA PHE A 558 -8.74 -14.25 7.98
C PHE A 558 -8.52 -13.67 6.59
N VAL A 559 -9.50 -13.86 5.69
CA VAL A 559 -9.44 -13.34 4.33
C VAL A 559 -10.76 -12.64 4.01
N VAL A 560 -10.69 -11.38 3.59
CA VAL A 560 -11.83 -10.73 2.94
C VAL A 560 -11.82 -11.07 1.45
N ASP A 561 -12.93 -11.59 0.95
CA ASP A 561 -12.99 -12.13 -0.41
C ASP A 561 -12.99 -11.05 -1.51
N THR A 562 -13.19 -9.79 -1.15
CA THR A 562 -13.32 -8.67 -2.09
C THR A 562 -12.34 -7.57 -1.71
N PHE A 563 -11.13 -7.64 -2.26
CA PHE A 563 -10.13 -6.58 -2.08
C PHE A 563 -10.52 -5.29 -2.82
N MET A 564 -10.80 -5.44 -4.12
CA MET A 564 -11.21 -4.36 -5.02
C MET A 564 -12.68 -4.56 -5.40
N ASP A 565 -13.41 -3.46 -5.53
CA ASP A 565 -14.79 -3.43 -6.01
C ASP A 565 -15.00 -4.33 -7.23
N ILE A 566 -16.09 -5.09 -7.20
CA ILE A 566 -16.60 -5.81 -8.37
C ILE A 566 -17.85 -5.07 -8.81
N ASP A 567 -17.71 -4.28 -9.87
CA ASP A 567 -18.71 -3.37 -10.41
C ASP A 567 -19.42 -3.93 -11.66
N ARG A 568 -18.99 -5.11 -12.14
CA ARG A 568 -19.49 -5.76 -13.36
C ARG A 568 -19.72 -7.26 -13.13
N GLY A 569 -20.69 -7.82 -13.86
CA GLY A 569 -21.02 -9.24 -13.80
C GLY A 569 -21.96 -9.60 -12.65
N TYR A 570 -21.90 -10.85 -12.19
CA TYR A 570 -22.73 -11.35 -11.08
C TYR A 570 -22.11 -10.98 -9.73
N PHE A 571 -22.95 -10.71 -8.73
CA PHE A 571 -22.55 -10.33 -7.36
C PHE A 571 -21.78 -9.00 -7.26
N VAL A 572 -22.33 -7.92 -7.82
CA VAL A 572 -21.76 -6.58 -7.66
C VAL A 572 -21.64 -6.22 -6.18
N ARG A 573 -20.47 -5.73 -5.77
CA ARG A 573 -20.16 -5.48 -4.36
C ARG A 573 -18.95 -4.59 -4.17
N SER A 574 -18.92 -3.90 -3.03
CA SER A 574 -17.81 -3.03 -2.64
C SER A 574 -16.71 -3.81 -1.90
N GLY A 575 -15.47 -3.43 -2.12
CA GLY A 575 -14.27 -3.96 -1.48
C GLY A 575 -13.61 -2.95 -0.55
N LEU A 576 -12.31 -3.16 -0.30
CA LEU A 576 -11.46 -2.22 0.44
C LEU A 576 -10.91 -1.10 -0.45
N ILE A 577 -10.85 -1.34 -1.77
CA ILE A 577 -10.47 -0.33 -2.76
C ILE A 577 -11.47 -0.27 -3.92
N ASP A 578 -11.66 0.92 -4.50
CA ASP A 578 -12.47 1.13 -5.69
C ASP A 578 -11.74 0.68 -6.97
N ARG A 579 -12.40 0.82 -8.13
CA ARG A 579 -11.82 0.47 -9.45
C ARG A 579 -10.70 1.42 -9.92
N ARG A 580 -10.51 2.56 -9.24
CA ARG A 580 -9.32 3.43 -9.37
C ARG A 580 -8.22 3.02 -8.41
N CYS A 581 -8.41 2.02 -7.56
CA CYS A 581 -7.51 1.65 -6.47
C CYS A 581 -7.40 2.71 -5.36
N ASN A 582 -8.43 3.53 -5.15
CA ASN A 582 -8.58 4.39 -3.97
C ASN A 582 -9.15 3.58 -2.81
N LEU A 583 -8.84 3.94 -1.56
CA LEU A 583 -9.46 3.26 -0.43
C LEU A 583 -10.95 3.61 -0.36
N THR A 584 -11.81 2.62 -0.12
CA THR A 584 -13.22 2.84 0.23
C THR A 584 -13.34 3.19 1.72
N MET A 585 -14.55 3.45 2.22
CA MET A 585 -14.76 3.61 3.67
C MET A 585 -14.19 2.44 4.49
N ALA A 586 -14.41 1.20 4.03
CA ALA A 586 -13.87 0.01 4.69
C ALA A 586 -12.34 -0.04 4.61
N GLY A 587 -11.75 0.37 3.47
CA GLY A 587 -10.30 0.50 3.32
C GLY A 587 -9.69 1.50 4.30
N HIS A 588 -10.28 2.69 4.43
CA HIS A 588 -9.82 3.69 5.42
C HIS A 588 -9.92 3.18 6.86
N ALA A 589 -10.99 2.45 7.19
CA ALA A 589 -11.13 1.86 8.51
C ALA A 589 -10.02 0.83 8.80
N VAL A 590 -9.70 -0.04 7.84
CA VAL A 590 -8.59 -1.01 7.96
C VAL A 590 -7.24 -0.30 8.04
N GLU A 591 -7.00 0.75 7.25
CA GLU A 591 -5.77 1.57 7.33
C GLU A 591 -5.59 2.15 8.74
N ALA A 592 -6.63 2.78 9.29
CA ALA A 592 -6.61 3.35 10.64
C ALA A 592 -6.40 2.27 11.72
N MET A 593 -7.17 1.18 11.69
CA MET A 593 -7.04 0.09 12.66
C MET A 593 -5.67 -0.59 12.59
N SER A 594 -5.09 -0.72 11.39
CA SER A 594 -3.74 -1.28 11.22
C SER A 594 -2.66 -0.39 11.79
N ALA A 595 -2.74 0.92 11.57
CA ALA A 595 -1.80 1.89 12.11
C ALA A 595 -1.85 1.97 13.64
N HIS A 596 -3.05 1.89 14.24
CA HIS A 596 -3.23 2.17 15.66
C HIS A 596 -3.37 0.94 16.55
N LEU A 597 -3.98 -0.14 16.06
CA LEU A 597 -4.18 -1.39 16.84
C LEU A 597 -3.18 -2.47 16.43
N GLY A 598 -2.97 -2.66 15.12
CA GLY A 598 -2.08 -3.69 14.59
C GLY A 598 -0.61 -3.55 15.01
N ALA A 599 -0.23 -2.35 15.46
CA ALA A 599 1.08 -2.06 16.00
C ALA A 599 1.36 -2.70 17.37
N VAL A 600 0.34 -3.03 18.16
CA VAL A 600 0.53 -3.58 19.50
C VAL A 600 0.44 -5.11 19.44
N ALA A 601 1.49 -5.77 19.91
CA ALA A 601 1.56 -7.22 19.98
C ALA A 601 0.46 -7.75 20.91
N GLY A 602 -0.27 -8.77 20.45
CA GLY A 602 -1.36 -9.40 21.19
C GLY A 602 -0.90 -10.25 22.40
N PRO A 603 -1.84 -10.98 23.03
CA PRO A 603 -3.22 -11.18 22.60
C PRO A 603 -4.13 -10.00 22.96
N TRP A 604 -5.12 -9.75 22.11
CA TRP A 604 -6.24 -8.85 22.41
C TRP A 604 -7.43 -9.68 22.87
N SER A 605 -8.24 -9.20 23.82
CA SER A 605 -9.59 -9.74 24.01
C SER A 605 -10.58 -8.87 23.25
N VAL A 606 -11.55 -9.49 22.56
CA VAL A 606 -12.52 -8.79 21.72
C VAL A 606 -13.92 -9.18 22.16
N SER A 607 -14.77 -8.20 22.44
CA SER A 607 -16.20 -8.40 22.61
C SER A 607 -16.97 -7.61 21.56
N VAL A 608 -18.03 -8.22 21.02
CA VAL A 608 -18.86 -7.62 19.99
C VAL A 608 -20.26 -7.49 20.55
N THR A 609 -20.83 -6.29 20.50
CA THR A 609 -22.23 -6.05 20.84
C THR A 609 -22.96 -5.49 19.63
N ALA A 610 -23.97 -6.24 19.19
CA ALA A 610 -24.90 -5.85 18.14
C ALA A 610 -26.15 -5.18 18.75
N ASP A 611 -26.54 -4.00 18.28
CA ASP A 611 -27.84 -3.39 18.56
C ASP A 611 -28.46 -2.91 17.23
N GLY A 612 -29.40 -3.68 16.70
CA GLY A 612 -29.86 -3.55 15.32
C GLY A 612 -28.71 -3.65 14.31
N ASP A 613 -28.58 -2.62 13.46
CA ASP A 613 -27.51 -2.51 12.46
C ASP A 613 -26.20 -1.96 13.03
N GLU A 614 -26.20 -1.47 14.28
CA GLU A 614 -24.99 -0.97 14.91
C GLU A 614 -24.15 -2.11 15.48
N ARG A 615 -22.84 -2.04 15.26
CA ARG A 615 -21.84 -2.95 15.82
C ARG A 615 -20.84 -2.15 16.61
N VAL A 616 -20.71 -2.50 17.89
CA VAL A 616 -19.73 -1.92 18.81
C VAL A 616 -18.77 -3.02 19.24
N LEU A 617 -17.47 -2.80 19.01
CA LEU A 617 -16.39 -3.73 19.33
C LEU A 617 -15.60 -3.13 20.49
N GLU A 618 -15.49 -3.83 21.61
CA GLU A 618 -14.57 -3.48 22.69
C GLU A 618 -13.36 -4.41 22.61
N LEU A 619 -12.16 -3.81 22.56
CA LEU A 619 -10.90 -4.51 22.49
C LEU A 619 -10.03 -4.16 23.70
N GLU A 620 -9.45 -5.16 24.33
CA GLU A 620 -8.49 -4.98 25.43
C GLU A 620 -7.17 -5.61 25.05
N GLY A 621 -6.15 -4.79 24.84
CA GLY A 621 -4.78 -5.21 24.59
C GLY A 621 -3.89 -5.08 25.83
N PRO A 622 -2.61 -5.46 25.75
CA PRO A 622 -1.69 -5.42 26.88
C PRO A 622 -1.42 -4.01 27.41
N SER A 623 -1.26 -3.02 26.52
CA SER A 623 -0.90 -1.64 26.87
C SER A 623 -1.99 -0.61 26.55
N GLN A 624 -3.09 -1.03 25.92
CA GLN A 624 -4.14 -0.13 25.47
C GLN A 624 -5.49 -0.84 25.39
N SER A 625 -6.57 -0.08 25.48
CA SER A 625 -7.94 -0.52 25.24
C SER A 625 -8.51 0.27 24.05
N ALA A 626 -9.43 -0.31 23.31
CA ALA A 626 -10.07 0.34 22.17
C ALA A 626 -11.57 0.06 22.10
N LEU A 627 -12.32 1.04 21.61
CA LEU A 627 -13.73 0.94 21.27
C LEU A 627 -13.87 1.30 19.80
N VAL A 628 -14.40 0.39 19.00
CA VAL A 628 -14.72 0.62 17.58
C VAL A 628 -16.22 0.66 17.43
N VAL A 629 -16.73 1.72 16.81
CA VAL A 629 -18.13 1.86 16.45
C VAL A 629 -18.22 1.95 14.93
N GLY A 630 -18.83 0.93 14.31
CA GLY A 630 -18.96 0.86 12.85
C GLY A 630 -20.07 1.76 12.28
N GLY A 631 -20.96 2.27 13.13
CA GLY A 631 -22.07 3.16 12.78
C GLY A 631 -21.86 4.59 13.30
N ASP A 632 -22.95 5.35 13.45
CA ASP A 632 -22.90 6.68 14.04
C ASP A 632 -22.64 6.61 15.56
N ILE A 633 -21.47 7.08 16.02
CA ILE A 633 -21.07 7.11 17.44
C ILE A 633 -22.12 7.66 18.40
N ARG A 634 -23.03 8.53 17.94
CA ARG A 634 -24.12 9.08 18.76
C ARG A 634 -25.10 8.01 19.23
N ARG A 635 -25.26 6.91 18.47
CA ARG A 635 -26.11 5.77 18.86
C ARG A 635 -25.42 4.90 19.90
N ALA A 636 -24.09 4.78 19.85
CA ALA A 636 -23.26 4.13 20.87
C ALA A 636 -22.82 5.03 22.05
N ALA A 637 -23.44 6.20 22.27
CA ALA A 637 -22.97 7.17 23.26
C ALA A 637 -22.90 6.62 24.71
N SER A 638 -23.83 5.74 25.10
CA SER A 638 -23.83 5.10 26.42
C SER A 638 -22.62 4.17 26.61
N LYS A 639 -22.29 3.35 25.60
CA LYS A 639 -21.14 2.45 25.60
C LYS A 639 -19.83 3.22 25.58
N MET A 640 -19.75 4.28 24.78
CA MET A 640 -18.61 5.19 24.76
C MET A 640 -18.35 5.82 26.14
N LYS A 641 -19.40 6.32 26.80
CA LYS A 641 -19.28 6.86 28.15
C LYS A 641 -18.82 5.79 29.15
N ALA A 642 -19.35 4.58 29.06
CA ALA A 642 -18.93 3.47 29.92
C ALA A 642 -17.46 3.09 29.70
N PHE A 643 -17.01 3.04 28.43
CA PHE A 643 -15.62 2.78 28.04
C PHE A 643 -14.66 3.83 28.61
N LEU A 644 -14.98 5.12 28.44
CA LEU A 644 -14.15 6.22 28.97
C LEU A 644 -14.12 6.23 30.51
N ASN A 645 -15.26 5.97 31.15
CA ASN A 645 -15.33 5.88 32.62
C ASN A 645 -14.47 4.73 33.16
N LYS A 646 -14.42 3.59 32.47
CA LYS A 646 -13.58 2.44 32.83
C LYS A 646 -12.09 2.76 32.75
N ALA A 647 -11.68 3.59 31.79
CA ALA A 647 -10.29 4.01 31.64
C ALA A 647 -9.85 5.01 32.74
N GLY A 648 -10.78 5.77 33.31
CA GLY A 648 -10.53 6.79 34.32
C GLY A 648 -10.27 8.18 33.73
N ALA A 649 -10.60 9.23 34.49
CA ALA A 649 -10.61 10.61 34.01
C ALA A 649 -9.25 11.12 33.48
N ASP A 650 -8.15 10.61 34.03
CA ASP A 650 -6.78 11.01 33.67
C ASP A 650 -6.14 10.08 32.62
N ALA A 651 -6.90 9.15 32.02
CA ALA A 651 -6.38 8.31 30.94
C ALA A 651 -6.20 9.12 29.66
N ARG A 652 -5.11 8.84 28.94
CA ARG A 652 -4.89 9.43 27.62
C ARG A 652 -5.80 8.74 26.62
N CYS A 653 -6.65 9.51 25.97
CA CYS A 653 -7.61 9.08 24.98
C CYS A 653 -7.26 9.64 23.60
N ARG A 654 -7.57 8.88 22.53
CA ARG A 654 -7.51 9.34 21.14
C ARG A 654 -8.76 8.90 20.41
N ALA A 655 -9.34 9.78 19.61
CA ALA A 655 -10.43 9.45 18.69
C ALA A 655 -9.94 9.58 17.24
N ILE A 656 -10.28 8.60 16.42
CA ILE A 656 -9.89 8.48 15.02
C ILE A 656 -11.16 8.18 14.23
N ALA A 657 -11.56 9.10 13.35
CA ALA A 657 -12.66 8.83 12.43
C ALA A 657 -12.31 7.62 11.54
N LEU A 658 -13.26 6.71 11.40
CA LEU A 658 -13.17 5.58 10.49
C LEU A 658 -14.01 5.89 9.24
N GLY A 659 -13.59 5.35 8.10
CA GLY A 659 -14.28 5.60 6.83
C GLY A 659 -13.83 6.86 6.09
N THR A 660 -12.95 7.67 6.67
CA THR A 660 -12.33 8.82 6.01
C THR A 660 -10.81 8.80 6.12
N PRO A 661 -10.09 9.53 5.26
CA PRO A 661 -8.65 9.71 5.35
C PRO A 661 -8.14 10.31 6.68
N TRP A 662 -7.78 9.49 7.66
CA TRP A 662 -7.27 9.98 8.94
C TRP A 662 -5.93 10.74 8.82
N VAL A 663 -5.16 10.50 7.74
CA VAL A 663 -3.85 11.13 7.49
C VAL A 663 -3.96 12.63 7.16
N ILE A 664 -5.10 13.13 6.69
CA ILE A 664 -5.25 14.59 6.42
C ILE A 664 -6.09 15.31 7.46
N GLU A 665 -6.72 14.57 8.37
CA GLU A 665 -7.58 15.13 9.39
C GLU A 665 -6.73 15.78 10.50
N PRO A 666 -6.85 17.10 10.71
CA PRO A 666 -5.94 17.85 11.58
C PRO A 666 -6.12 17.50 13.06
N HIS A 667 -7.30 16.99 13.45
CA HIS A 667 -7.65 16.67 14.84
C HIS A 667 -7.81 15.17 15.13
N ASN A 668 -7.70 14.31 14.12
CA ASN A 668 -7.78 12.87 14.33
C ASN A 668 -6.47 12.35 14.96
N GLY A 669 -6.61 11.56 16.02
CA GLY A 669 -5.48 11.00 16.76
C GLY A 669 -4.83 11.96 17.77
N ILE A 670 -5.42 13.14 18.05
CA ILE A 670 -4.99 14.02 19.15
C ILE A 670 -5.16 13.29 20.48
N VAL A 671 -4.14 13.38 21.33
CA VAL A 671 -4.17 12.86 22.70
C VAL A 671 -4.91 13.85 23.60
N LEU A 672 -6.06 13.45 24.12
CA LEU A 672 -6.87 14.20 25.08
C LEU A 672 -6.92 13.45 26.42
N ASN A 673 -7.27 14.10 27.51
CA ASN A 673 -7.71 13.36 28.69
C ASN A 673 -9.07 12.71 28.41
N ALA A 674 -9.35 11.56 29.03
CA ALA A 674 -10.61 10.85 28.83
C ALA A 674 -11.84 11.71 29.19
N SER A 675 -11.72 12.61 30.17
CA SER A 675 -12.76 13.58 30.53
C SER A 675 -13.00 14.67 29.47
N GLU A 676 -12.01 14.94 28.62
CA GLU A 676 -12.03 15.95 27.55
C GLU A 676 -12.40 15.35 26.19
N CYS A 677 -12.41 14.02 26.08
CA CYS A 677 -12.81 13.32 24.86
C CYS A 677 -14.33 13.43 24.64
N SER A 678 -14.76 14.48 23.96
CA SER A 678 -16.18 14.74 23.69
C SER A 678 -16.70 14.07 22.41
N ILE A 679 -17.92 13.52 22.49
CA ILE A 679 -18.66 12.98 21.34
C ILE A 679 -19.22 14.13 20.47
N SER A 680 -19.30 15.36 20.99
CA SER A 680 -19.98 16.48 20.32
C SER A 680 -19.37 16.89 18.97
N GLY A 681 -18.09 16.54 18.71
CA GLY A 681 -17.40 16.79 17.45
C GLY A 681 -17.23 15.56 16.55
N LEU A 682 -17.67 14.38 17.00
CA LEU A 682 -17.53 13.13 16.28
C LEU A 682 -18.86 12.73 15.65
N SER A 683 -18.83 12.39 14.36
CA SER A 683 -19.98 11.85 13.64
C SER A 683 -19.53 10.72 12.74
N GLY A 684 -20.34 9.67 12.65
CA GLY A 684 -20.02 8.49 11.86
C GLY A 684 -19.13 7.48 12.59
N PRO A 685 -18.55 6.53 11.85
CA PRO A 685 -17.74 5.44 12.39
C PRO A 685 -16.46 5.96 13.06
N VAL A 686 -16.07 5.38 14.19
CA VAL A 686 -14.94 5.88 14.98
C VAL A 686 -14.20 4.76 15.73
N LEU A 687 -12.89 4.93 15.84
CA LEU A 687 -12.01 4.19 16.74
C LEU A 687 -11.61 5.12 17.88
N VAL A 688 -11.89 4.70 19.11
CA VAL A 688 -11.52 5.41 20.33
C VAL A 688 -10.55 4.53 21.08
N MET A 689 -9.44 5.09 21.54
CA MET A 689 -8.38 4.34 22.22
C MET A 689 -7.99 4.98 23.52
N THR A 690 -7.66 4.17 24.52
CA THR A 690 -7.11 4.62 25.79
C THR A 690 -5.82 3.86 26.13
N GLU A 691 -4.80 4.57 26.59
CA GLU A 691 -3.55 3.95 27.07
C GLU A 691 -3.74 3.44 28.50
N LYS A 692 -3.31 2.21 28.78
CA LYS A 692 -3.29 1.67 30.15
C LYS A 692 -2.13 2.30 30.89
N ARG A 693 -2.37 2.87 32.07
CA ARG A 693 -1.29 3.26 32.98
C ARG A 693 -0.56 1.97 33.40
N ALA A 694 0.77 1.97 33.23
CA ALA A 694 1.65 0.92 33.71
C ALA A 694 1.64 0.83 35.24
#